data_AF-A0A8G2C3G3-F1
#
_entry.id   AF-A0A8G2C3G3-F1
#
_cell.length_a   1.000
_cell.length_b   1.000
_cell.length_c   1.000
_cell.angle_alpha   90.00
_cell.angle_beta   90.00
_cell.angle_gamma   90.00
#
_symmetry.space_group_name_H-M   'P 1'
#
loop_
_entity.id
_entity.type
_entity.pdbx_description
1 polymer ?
#
loop_
_entity_poly.entity_id
_entity_poly.type
_entity_poly.pdbx_seq_one_letter_code
_entity_poly.pdbx_strand_id
1 'polypeptide(L)'
;MMSTKEKAEALSQEQGQKSAEQPCELETLRRRVAELEDRADAAARAEERLARQDALMQAILRNLPFDFWARDLDGKIIMQSDASVRLWGDMAASRVEESDVPDEIRNAWEDINARVYAGEVVEGEKKYVLSSGETRFYRDIVAPIRMGEGLLGILGTNVDITEQVQSIRALHASQANLASLFDSIDESAALLELDGTVITANRTFASRVGKTVKQCLGRSIYEFIPTEVALSRKRLVEDLVRNAQPLVFEDEREGLWMRHSLSPVLAPDGSVVAIATFAVDITERKRRENLLVARQRIVEYAINHSLSDLLRMTLDETESLTGSTLSFLHFLNEDQGILSMQAWSTMTLQTGFSIPRDNPDLEITQFGIWAECLRTRKAVILNDQATLDRENGLPKGHPPLKRLVLLPIVRAKIIVAILAVANKKTDYTDEDVQVLIELGNLLWDILEHKRAQEELAKSEALLNMVQRLSGMGGWLWDVRQNSMIWTRELYRLHGFTPDQVEPGSSEHIRLSLACYEPDDRDRILAAFDNCVEHGVSFDLEMPFVSATEKRMRIRTRAEAILEGGEVSKVVGIFEDVTERRILEQRYETLFWHMLDGFALHEIICDAEGHPVDYRFLEVNPAFERHTGLMASDIKGRTAREVMPAIEQVWIDTYGRVALTGEPVLFEEYAAAQDKYFHVTAFRPAPMQFACIFSDVSERKRHERDLRHAKEAAEAANVAKSEFLANMSHEIRTPLNGIIGILQLLDSMELSEEHKNLVELAGTSADRLNVLLSDILDLARIESGKLAIKAMPFKPKELRASTLGLFTPTSRSKGLRLEFVLDPALPAMVVGDESRLRQVLFNLVGNSVKFTRTGFVRVDVSPVPGCTSSKVLFCVSDSGPGIPDHQLDGIFSPFVQGEDSYVRNHQGAGLGLAIVKRIVTLMGGSLCVDSSEKGTVMCFSIVMPVASDARTPSVHKATAAPGVREGLNILLVEDDAVSMFAARRVLENAGHTVTGVGDGSEVVPTLREGDFDLVIMDVQLPVMDGLQATALVRGDASLGDKARIPIVAMTAYAMGGDREKFLAAGMDDYIAKPINAKELLAVLDRLGALSAGKQ
;
A
#
# COMPACT_ATOMS: atom_id res chain seq x y z
N MET A 1 -69.88 -38.22 -53.25
CA MET A 1 -69.15 -39.05 -54.23
C MET A 1 -67.69 -38.66 -54.23
N MET A 2 -66.79 -39.55 -53.81
CA MET A 2 -65.62 -39.80 -54.65
C MET A 2 -66.09 -40.74 -55.75
N SER A 3 -66.43 -40.16 -56.89
CA SER A 3 -66.41 -40.86 -58.17
C SER A 3 -66.40 -39.81 -59.27
N THR A 4 -65.36 -39.88 -60.09
CA THR A 4 -65.41 -39.56 -61.53
C THR A 4 -66.15 -38.27 -61.91
N LYS A 5 -65.37 -37.20 -61.92
CA LYS A 5 -65.45 -36.25 -63.03
C LYS A 5 -65.23 -37.05 -64.32
N GLU A 6 -66.28 -37.28 -65.12
CA GLU A 6 -66.27 -37.00 -66.56
C GLU A 6 -67.67 -37.14 -67.19
N LYS A 7 -68.21 -35.98 -67.61
CA LYS A 7 -69.11 -35.69 -68.75
C LYS A 7 -70.24 -36.71 -69.07
N ALA A 8 -71.49 -36.32 -68.82
CA ALA A 8 -72.46 -35.77 -69.81
C ALA A 8 -73.14 -36.90 -70.63
N GLU A 9 -74.46 -36.98 -70.81
CA GLU A 9 -75.49 -36.02 -71.31
C GLU A 9 -76.88 -36.41 -70.71
N ALA A 10 -77.74 -35.49 -70.23
CA ALA A 10 -78.87 -34.80 -70.91
C ALA A 10 -80.27 -35.50 -70.86
N LEU A 11 -81.33 -34.71 -70.53
CA LEU A 11 -82.79 -34.95 -70.69
C LEU A 11 -83.45 -36.09 -69.84
N SER A 12 -84.74 -36.07 -69.46
CA SER A 12 -85.74 -34.97 -69.25
C SER A 12 -86.90 -35.44 -68.35
N GLN A 13 -87.69 -34.47 -67.87
CA GLN A 13 -88.81 -34.46 -66.91
C GLN A 13 -90.04 -35.33 -67.24
N GLU A 14 -90.86 -35.71 -66.23
CA GLU A 14 -92.24 -35.18 -66.08
C GLU A 14 -92.98 -35.54 -64.76
N GLN A 15 -94.02 -34.71 -64.51
CA GLN A 15 -95.10 -34.58 -63.52
C GLN A 15 -95.97 -35.86 -63.29
N GLY A 16 -97.00 -35.97 -62.41
CA GLY A 16 -97.59 -35.09 -61.36
C GLY A 16 -99.12 -35.31 -61.13
N GLN A 17 -99.54 -35.50 -59.86
CA GLN A 17 -100.86 -35.12 -59.24
C GLN A 17 -102.27 -35.70 -59.63
N LYS A 18 -103.18 -35.76 -58.61
CA LYS A 18 -104.68 -35.87 -58.59
C LYS A 18 -105.34 -37.28 -58.76
N SER A 19 -106.55 -37.62 -58.26
CA SER A 19 -107.69 -36.86 -57.67
C SER A 19 -108.61 -37.66 -56.68
N ALA A 20 -109.63 -36.99 -56.10
CA ALA A 20 -110.60 -37.30 -55.01
C ALA A 20 -111.66 -38.43 -55.22
N GLU A 21 -112.05 -39.24 -54.18
CA GLU A 21 -113.32 -39.24 -53.35
C GLU A 21 -114.58 -39.95 -53.96
N GLN A 22 -115.65 -40.44 -53.27
CA GLN A 22 -116.08 -40.71 -51.86
C GLN A 22 -117.23 -41.79 -51.85
N PRO A 23 -117.52 -42.63 -50.80
CA PRO A 23 -118.63 -42.36 -49.82
C PRO A 23 -118.51 -43.00 -48.39
N CYS A 24 -119.38 -42.62 -47.43
CA CYS A 24 -119.04 -42.59 -45.98
C CYS A 24 -120.13 -43.08 -44.96
N GLU A 25 -120.31 -44.40 -44.70
CA GLU A 25 -121.15 -44.87 -43.55
C GLU A 25 -120.57 -46.02 -42.68
N LEU A 26 -119.62 -46.83 -43.18
CA LEU A 26 -119.02 -47.93 -42.39
C LEU A 26 -118.03 -47.44 -41.29
N GLU A 27 -117.62 -46.18 -41.38
CA GLU A 27 -116.50 -45.60 -40.64
C GLU A 27 -116.89 -45.22 -39.20
N THR A 28 -118.13 -44.78 -38.99
CA THR A 28 -118.62 -44.22 -37.72
C THR A 28 -118.69 -45.24 -36.59
N LEU A 29 -119.00 -46.51 -36.91
CA LEU A 29 -119.15 -47.59 -35.93
C LEU A 29 -117.80 -48.15 -35.48
N ARG A 30 -116.80 -48.21 -36.38
CA ARG A 30 -115.42 -48.63 -36.04
C ARG A 30 -114.75 -47.63 -35.09
N ARG A 31 -114.97 -46.33 -35.30
CA ARG A 31 -114.37 -45.25 -34.51
C ARG A 31 -114.68 -45.34 -33.01
N ARG A 32 -115.90 -45.80 -32.65
CA ARG A 32 -116.40 -45.78 -31.26
C ARG A 32 -115.94 -46.96 -30.40
N VAL A 33 -115.51 -48.07 -31.02
CA VAL A 33 -114.85 -49.18 -30.31
C VAL A 33 -113.39 -48.83 -30.05
N ALA A 34 -112.69 -48.30 -31.07
CA ALA A 34 -111.32 -47.83 -30.93
C ALA A 34 -111.15 -46.79 -29.80
N GLU A 35 -112.08 -45.83 -29.66
CA GLU A 35 -112.05 -44.83 -28.58
C GLU A 35 -112.16 -45.40 -27.15
N LEU A 36 -112.70 -46.62 -26.98
CA LEU A 36 -112.77 -47.29 -25.66
C LEU A 36 -111.54 -48.15 -25.39
N GLU A 37 -111.03 -48.84 -26.39
CA GLU A 37 -109.78 -49.62 -26.30
C GLU A 37 -108.59 -48.68 -26.00
N ASP A 38 -108.49 -47.55 -26.71
CA ASP A 38 -107.39 -46.59 -26.52
C ASP A 38 -107.43 -45.93 -25.12
N ARG A 39 -108.61 -45.81 -24.50
CA ARG A 39 -108.76 -45.33 -23.11
C ARG A 39 -108.34 -46.37 -22.08
N ALA A 40 -108.60 -47.66 -22.32
CA ALA A 40 -108.13 -48.73 -21.44
C ALA A 40 -106.59 -48.86 -21.52
N ASP A 41 -106.04 -48.86 -22.73
CA ASP A 41 -104.59 -48.90 -22.94
C ASP A 41 -103.90 -47.63 -22.41
N ALA A 42 -104.53 -46.46 -22.46
CA ALA A 42 -104.00 -45.24 -21.84
C ALA A 42 -103.93 -45.35 -20.30
N ALA A 43 -104.93 -45.97 -19.66
CA ALA A 43 -104.93 -46.19 -18.21
C ALA A 43 -103.83 -47.18 -17.79
N ALA A 44 -103.73 -48.34 -18.46
CA ALA A 44 -102.70 -49.34 -18.19
C ALA A 44 -101.27 -48.77 -18.38
N ARG A 45 -101.04 -48.00 -19.46
CA ARG A 45 -99.75 -47.32 -19.71
C ARG A 45 -99.44 -46.23 -18.68
N ALA A 46 -100.43 -45.62 -18.04
CA ALA A 46 -100.21 -44.68 -16.94
C ALA A 46 -99.83 -45.40 -15.64
N GLU A 47 -100.47 -46.52 -15.33
CA GLU A 47 -100.22 -47.33 -14.13
C GLU A 47 -98.82 -47.99 -14.18
N GLU A 48 -98.42 -48.57 -15.32
CA GLU A 48 -97.07 -49.09 -15.52
C GLU A 48 -96.00 -47.99 -15.39
N ARG A 49 -96.28 -46.78 -15.89
CA ARG A 49 -95.37 -45.64 -15.80
C ARG A 49 -95.17 -45.16 -14.37
N LEU A 50 -96.24 -45.14 -13.57
CA LEU A 50 -96.19 -44.80 -12.15
C LEU A 50 -95.38 -45.84 -11.37
N ALA A 51 -95.70 -47.13 -11.53
CA ALA A 51 -94.96 -48.23 -10.89
C ALA A 51 -93.46 -48.23 -11.24
N ARG A 52 -93.11 -47.88 -12.48
CA ARG A 52 -91.71 -47.73 -12.92
C ARG A 52 -91.02 -46.51 -12.31
N GLN A 53 -91.74 -45.40 -12.09
CA GLN A 53 -91.20 -44.23 -11.41
C GLN A 53 -90.96 -44.51 -9.92
N ASP A 54 -91.89 -45.16 -9.23
CA ASP A 54 -91.73 -45.55 -7.82
C ASP A 54 -90.54 -46.51 -7.63
N ALA A 55 -90.42 -47.53 -8.49
CA ALA A 55 -89.30 -48.46 -8.45
C ALA A 55 -87.94 -47.77 -8.67
N LEU A 56 -87.87 -46.81 -9.60
CA LEU A 56 -86.66 -46.01 -9.82
C LEU A 56 -86.34 -45.12 -8.61
N MET A 57 -87.35 -44.47 -8.03
CA MET A 57 -87.18 -43.60 -6.87
C MET A 57 -86.66 -44.36 -5.65
N GLN A 58 -87.23 -45.53 -5.37
CA GLN A 58 -86.77 -46.45 -4.32
C GLN A 58 -85.33 -46.93 -4.56
N ALA A 59 -84.97 -47.23 -5.83
CA ALA A 59 -83.60 -47.61 -6.17
C ALA A 59 -82.59 -46.46 -5.97
N ILE A 60 -82.98 -45.21 -6.21
CA ILE A 60 -82.14 -44.04 -5.92
C ILE A 60 -81.93 -43.91 -4.41
N LEU A 61 -83.01 -43.88 -3.61
CA LEU A 61 -82.94 -43.72 -2.15
C LEU A 61 -82.02 -44.75 -1.47
N ARG A 62 -82.06 -46.01 -1.90
CA ARG A 62 -81.19 -47.07 -1.35
C ARG A 62 -79.70 -46.88 -1.67
N ASN A 63 -79.39 -46.33 -2.84
CA ASN A 63 -78.02 -46.20 -3.33
C ASN A 63 -77.40 -44.80 -3.08
N LEU A 64 -78.14 -43.86 -2.50
CA LEU A 64 -77.60 -42.55 -2.13
C LEU A 64 -76.57 -42.71 -0.98
N PRO A 65 -75.31 -42.25 -1.15
CA PRO A 65 -74.25 -42.45 -0.17
C PRO A 65 -74.27 -41.42 0.97
N PHE A 66 -75.17 -40.43 0.91
CA PHE A 66 -75.32 -39.36 1.89
C PHE A 66 -76.72 -39.37 2.53
N ASP A 67 -76.81 -38.80 3.72
CA ASP A 67 -78.07 -38.57 4.42
C ASP A 67 -78.99 -37.75 3.52
N PHE A 68 -80.15 -38.30 3.15
CA PHE A 68 -81.17 -37.62 2.36
C PHE A 68 -82.54 -37.98 2.90
N TRP A 69 -83.41 -36.98 3.05
CA TRP A 69 -84.77 -37.15 3.55
C TRP A 69 -85.72 -36.14 2.90
N ALA A 70 -87.00 -36.48 2.84
CA ALA A 70 -88.09 -35.60 2.43
C ALA A 70 -89.27 -35.72 3.40
N ARG A 71 -89.91 -34.60 3.71
CA ARG A 71 -91.05 -34.45 4.61
C ARG A 71 -92.19 -33.75 3.91
N ASP A 72 -93.43 -34.09 4.24
CA ASP A 72 -94.63 -33.34 3.83
C ASP A 72 -94.87 -32.09 4.70
N LEU A 73 -95.97 -31.38 4.43
CA LEU A 73 -96.39 -30.21 5.23
C LEU A 73 -96.82 -30.55 6.66
N ASP A 74 -97.23 -31.79 6.93
CA ASP A 74 -97.60 -32.27 8.27
C ASP A 74 -96.37 -32.75 9.08
N GLY A 75 -95.15 -32.54 8.54
CA GLY A 75 -93.87 -32.86 9.17
C GLY A 75 -93.50 -34.35 9.13
N LYS A 76 -94.25 -35.17 8.39
CA LYS A 76 -94.05 -36.62 8.31
C LYS A 76 -93.03 -36.94 7.22
N ILE A 77 -92.09 -37.84 7.51
CA ILE A 77 -91.09 -38.27 6.52
C ILE A 77 -91.77 -39.16 5.46
N ILE A 78 -91.72 -38.68 4.21
CA ILE A 78 -92.30 -39.32 3.02
C ILE A 78 -91.24 -40.06 2.18
N MET A 79 -89.95 -39.70 2.32
CA MET A 79 -88.83 -40.37 1.66
C MET A 79 -87.59 -40.29 2.55
N GLN A 80 -86.79 -41.35 2.59
CA GLN A 80 -85.55 -41.42 3.38
C GLN A 80 -84.53 -42.31 2.64
N SER A 81 -83.24 -41.93 2.62
CA SER A 81 -82.17 -42.76 2.05
C SER A 81 -81.66 -43.80 3.04
N ASP A 82 -81.11 -44.92 2.55
CA ASP A 82 -80.50 -45.94 3.42
C ASP A 82 -79.34 -45.37 4.27
N ALA A 83 -78.66 -44.32 3.78
CA ALA A 83 -77.64 -43.60 4.54
C ALA A 83 -78.24 -42.75 5.67
N SER A 84 -79.40 -42.11 5.43
CA SER A 84 -80.17 -41.42 6.47
C SER A 84 -80.69 -42.39 7.53
N VAL A 85 -81.24 -43.54 7.12
CA VAL A 85 -81.71 -44.60 8.02
C VAL A 85 -80.58 -45.13 8.92
N ARG A 86 -79.35 -45.25 8.39
CA ARG A 86 -78.17 -45.65 9.19
C ARG A 86 -77.73 -44.60 10.22
N LEU A 87 -77.98 -43.32 9.98
CA LEU A 87 -77.57 -42.22 10.87
C LEU A 87 -78.62 -41.90 11.94
N TRP A 88 -79.90 -41.96 11.58
CA TRP A 88 -81.01 -41.47 12.41
C TRP A 88 -82.09 -42.52 12.73
N GLY A 89 -81.99 -43.72 12.17
CA GLY A 89 -83.03 -44.76 12.26
C GLY A 89 -84.07 -44.66 11.14
N ASP A 90 -84.89 -45.71 11.01
CA ASP A 90 -86.05 -45.70 10.12
C ASP A 90 -87.14 -44.82 10.74
N MET A 91 -87.37 -43.67 10.10
CA MET A 91 -88.39 -42.70 10.50
C MET A 91 -89.52 -42.62 9.47
N ALA A 92 -89.67 -43.63 8.61
CA ALA A 92 -90.76 -43.68 7.66
C ALA A 92 -92.11 -43.64 8.39
N ALA A 93 -92.92 -42.64 8.06
CA ALA A 93 -94.25 -42.39 8.60
C ALA A 93 -94.38 -41.93 10.08
N SER A 94 -93.30 -41.69 10.83
CA SER A 94 -93.34 -40.99 12.12
C SER A 94 -93.22 -39.47 11.97
N ARG A 95 -93.62 -38.71 13.00
CA ARG A 95 -93.32 -37.28 13.08
C ARG A 95 -91.94 -37.05 13.67
N VAL A 96 -91.27 -35.96 13.25
CA VAL A 96 -89.98 -35.54 13.82
C VAL A 96 -90.07 -35.30 15.33
N GLU A 97 -91.24 -34.85 15.80
CA GLU A 97 -91.61 -34.68 17.21
C GLU A 97 -91.41 -35.96 18.04
N GLU A 98 -91.57 -37.14 17.43
CA GLU A 98 -91.51 -38.47 18.04
C GLU A 98 -90.12 -39.12 17.96
N SER A 99 -89.10 -38.42 17.43
CA SER A 99 -87.74 -38.95 17.26
C SER A 99 -86.83 -38.75 18.49
N ASP A 100 -85.94 -39.71 18.77
CA ASP A 100 -84.93 -39.71 19.85
C ASP A 100 -83.74 -38.75 19.60
N VAL A 101 -83.97 -37.64 18.88
CA VAL A 101 -82.95 -36.65 18.53
C VAL A 101 -82.78 -35.61 19.65
N PRO A 102 -81.55 -35.25 20.06
CA PRO A 102 -81.29 -34.24 21.10
C PRO A 102 -81.94 -32.88 20.82
N ASP A 103 -82.43 -32.22 21.88
CA ASP A 103 -83.21 -30.98 21.79
C ASP A 103 -82.46 -29.83 21.08
N GLU A 104 -81.13 -29.73 21.23
CA GLU A 104 -80.33 -28.73 20.52
C GLU A 104 -80.39 -28.90 18.98
N ILE A 105 -80.39 -30.15 18.50
CA ILE A 105 -80.50 -30.47 17.07
C ILE A 105 -81.93 -30.25 16.60
N ARG A 106 -82.93 -30.64 17.40
CA ARG A 106 -84.36 -30.44 17.15
C ARG A 106 -84.69 -28.96 16.93
N ASN A 107 -84.32 -28.09 17.87
CA ASN A 107 -84.50 -26.64 17.78
C ASN A 107 -83.80 -26.05 16.53
N ALA A 108 -82.60 -26.55 16.22
CA ALA A 108 -81.82 -26.11 15.06
C ALA A 108 -82.38 -26.61 13.71
N TRP A 109 -83.22 -27.64 13.72
CA TRP A 109 -84.02 -28.08 12.56
C TRP A 109 -85.29 -27.26 12.43
N GLU A 110 -85.99 -26.92 13.52
CA GLU A 110 -87.21 -26.11 13.49
C GLU A 110 -87.00 -24.72 12.86
N ASP A 111 -85.92 -24.01 13.23
CA ASP A 111 -85.56 -22.70 12.64
C ASP A 111 -85.28 -22.81 11.12
N ILE A 112 -84.54 -23.84 10.70
CA ILE A 112 -84.29 -24.12 9.28
C ILE A 112 -85.60 -24.43 8.57
N ASN A 113 -86.43 -25.32 9.13
CA ASN A 113 -87.69 -25.73 8.53
C ASN A 113 -88.62 -24.51 8.34
N ALA A 114 -88.74 -23.61 9.32
CA ALA A 114 -89.55 -22.40 9.22
C ALA A 114 -89.14 -21.52 8.03
N ARG A 115 -87.84 -21.33 7.82
CA ARG A 115 -87.29 -20.58 6.67
C ARG A 115 -87.54 -21.30 5.34
N VAL A 116 -87.39 -22.61 5.30
CA VAL A 116 -87.63 -23.40 4.08
C VAL A 116 -89.12 -23.47 3.73
N TYR A 117 -90.02 -23.53 4.72
CA TYR A 117 -91.47 -23.40 4.51
C TYR A 117 -91.86 -22.01 3.99
N ALA A 118 -91.13 -20.94 4.36
CA ALA A 118 -91.26 -19.62 3.74
C ALA A 118 -90.72 -19.56 2.29
N GLY A 119 -90.14 -20.65 1.79
CA GLY A 119 -89.72 -20.83 0.41
C GLY A 119 -88.22 -20.67 0.14
N GLU A 120 -87.41 -20.49 1.19
CA GLU A 120 -85.95 -20.37 1.12
C GLU A 120 -85.26 -21.73 0.90
N VAL A 121 -84.07 -21.74 0.29
CA VAL A 121 -83.14 -22.89 0.36
C VAL A 121 -82.04 -22.52 1.35
N VAL A 122 -81.85 -23.33 2.39
CA VAL A 122 -80.91 -23.06 3.47
C VAL A 122 -79.73 -24.03 3.37
N GLU A 123 -78.52 -23.50 3.21
CA GLU A 123 -77.25 -24.24 3.23
C GLU A 123 -76.36 -23.74 4.38
N GLY A 124 -75.64 -24.63 5.05
CA GLY A 124 -74.68 -24.25 6.08
C GLY A 124 -73.83 -25.40 6.61
N GLU A 125 -72.67 -25.08 7.19
CA GLU A 125 -71.82 -26.04 7.88
C GLU A 125 -72.16 -26.08 9.38
N LYS A 126 -72.43 -27.26 9.91
CA LYS A 126 -72.78 -27.48 11.31
C LYS A 126 -71.90 -28.55 11.94
N LYS A 127 -71.63 -28.36 13.24
CA LYS A 127 -70.93 -29.32 14.08
C LYS A 127 -71.98 -30.13 14.83
N TYR A 128 -72.12 -31.41 14.52
CA TYR A 128 -72.99 -32.32 15.27
C TYR A 128 -72.17 -33.16 16.24
N VAL A 129 -72.71 -33.36 17.44
CA VAL A 129 -72.26 -34.40 18.36
C VAL A 129 -73.23 -35.56 18.18
N LEU A 130 -72.75 -36.66 17.61
CA LEU A 130 -73.56 -37.86 17.39
C LEU A 130 -73.89 -38.51 18.75
N SER A 131 -74.92 -39.36 18.78
CA SER A 131 -75.33 -40.10 19.99
C SER A 131 -74.23 -41.02 20.57
N SER A 132 -73.20 -41.34 19.77
CA SER A 132 -71.96 -42.02 20.19
C SER A 132 -71.00 -41.14 21.01
N GLY A 133 -71.27 -39.84 21.13
CA GLY A 133 -70.33 -38.83 21.66
C GLY A 133 -69.30 -38.34 20.65
N GLU A 134 -69.28 -38.89 19.43
CA GLU A 134 -68.36 -38.48 18.37
C GLU A 134 -68.74 -37.09 17.82
N THR A 135 -67.76 -36.19 17.75
CA THR A 135 -67.92 -34.88 17.10
C THR A 135 -67.61 -34.98 15.62
N ARG A 136 -68.56 -34.57 14.77
CA ARG A 136 -68.36 -34.46 13.32
C ARG A 136 -68.85 -33.13 12.77
N PHE A 137 -68.31 -32.76 11.61
CA PHE A 137 -68.71 -31.58 10.86
C PHE A 137 -69.47 -32.03 9.62
N TYR A 138 -70.68 -31.50 9.45
CA TYR A 138 -71.52 -31.75 8.29
C TYR A 138 -71.80 -30.46 7.54
N ARG A 139 -72.04 -30.56 6.23
CA ARG A 139 -72.66 -29.51 5.41
C ARG A 139 -74.09 -29.94 5.10
N ASP A 140 -75.03 -29.13 5.54
CA ASP A 140 -76.47 -29.38 5.48
C ASP A 140 -77.08 -28.50 4.40
N ILE A 141 -77.97 -29.04 3.57
CA ILE A 141 -78.74 -28.30 2.56
C ILE A 141 -80.20 -28.73 2.66
N VAL A 142 -81.12 -27.79 2.93
CA VAL A 142 -82.56 -28.04 3.06
C VAL A 142 -83.36 -27.13 2.13
N ALA A 143 -84.31 -27.68 1.37
CA ALA A 143 -84.99 -27.03 0.25
C ALA A 143 -86.49 -27.39 0.16
N PRO A 144 -87.36 -26.52 -0.40
CA PRO A 144 -88.78 -26.75 -0.49
C PRO A 144 -89.18 -27.63 -1.69
N ILE A 145 -90.10 -28.57 -1.47
CA ILE A 145 -90.72 -29.41 -2.51
C ILE A 145 -91.97 -28.70 -3.03
N ARG A 146 -92.10 -28.47 -4.34
CA ARG A 146 -93.22 -27.71 -4.94
C ARG A 146 -93.89 -28.46 -6.09
N MET A 147 -95.18 -28.19 -6.30
CA MET A 147 -95.97 -28.63 -7.46
C MET A 147 -96.83 -27.46 -7.95
N GLY A 148 -96.43 -26.86 -9.08
CA GLY A 148 -96.95 -25.55 -9.48
C GLY A 148 -96.53 -24.47 -8.47
N GLU A 149 -97.46 -23.59 -8.09
CA GLU A 149 -97.22 -22.61 -7.01
C GLU A 149 -97.48 -23.19 -5.60
N GLY A 150 -97.99 -24.43 -5.49
CA GLY A 150 -98.23 -25.09 -4.22
C GLY A 150 -96.94 -25.67 -3.61
N LEU A 151 -96.72 -25.43 -2.32
CA LEU A 151 -95.72 -26.13 -1.53
C LEU A 151 -96.28 -27.52 -1.12
N LEU A 152 -95.49 -28.57 -1.28
CA LEU A 152 -95.84 -29.95 -0.88
C LEU A 152 -95.10 -30.43 0.37
N GLY A 153 -93.96 -29.80 0.69
CA GLY A 153 -93.08 -30.29 1.75
C GLY A 153 -91.68 -29.70 1.67
N ILE A 154 -90.71 -30.35 2.31
CA ILE A 154 -89.29 -29.98 2.32
C ILE A 154 -88.41 -31.24 2.15
N LEU A 155 -87.24 -31.09 1.54
CA LEU A 155 -86.20 -32.12 1.47
C LEU A 155 -84.89 -31.61 2.06
N GLY A 156 -84.06 -32.50 2.57
CA GLY A 156 -82.75 -32.19 3.13
C GLY A 156 -81.67 -33.19 2.76
N THR A 157 -80.42 -32.75 2.74
CA THR A 157 -79.22 -33.58 2.62
C THR A 157 -78.11 -33.11 3.54
N ASN A 158 -77.37 -34.04 4.16
CA ASN A 158 -76.24 -33.74 5.06
C ASN A 158 -74.99 -34.53 4.64
N VAL A 159 -73.84 -33.86 4.49
CA VAL A 159 -72.57 -34.43 3.99
C VAL A 159 -71.44 -34.24 5.01
N ASP A 160 -70.75 -35.31 5.43
CA ASP A 160 -69.63 -35.26 6.38
C ASP A 160 -68.36 -34.65 5.75
N ILE A 161 -67.80 -33.63 6.39
CA ILE A 161 -66.62 -32.86 5.95
C ILE A 161 -65.46 -32.88 6.97
N THR A 162 -65.52 -33.80 7.95
CA THR A 162 -64.65 -33.78 9.14
C THR A 162 -63.14 -33.87 8.83
N GLU A 163 -62.73 -34.76 7.92
CA GLU A 163 -61.31 -34.98 7.57
C GLU A 163 -60.68 -33.76 6.85
N GLN A 164 -61.46 -33.07 6.02
CA GLN A 164 -61.04 -31.87 5.31
C GLN A 164 -60.73 -30.72 6.29
N VAL A 165 -61.61 -30.51 7.28
CA VAL A 165 -61.43 -29.48 8.32
C VAL A 165 -60.20 -29.77 9.19
N GLN A 166 -59.91 -31.04 9.51
CA GLN A 166 -58.73 -31.42 10.27
C GLN A 166 -57.42 -31.19 9.49
N SER A 167 -57.39 -31.56 8.21
CA SER A 167 -56.21 -31.39 7.34
C SER A 167 -55.80 -29.92 7.17
N ILE A 168 -56.78 -29.03 6.99
CA ILE A 168 -56.56 -27.58 6.90
C ILE A 168 -55.96 -27.03 8.21
N ARG A 169 -56.46 -27.47 9.37
CA ARG A 169 -55.93 -27.05 10.68
C ARG A 169 -54.49 -27.52 10.91
N ALA A 170 -54.15 -28.74 10.53
CA ALA A 170 -52.79 -29.27 10.64
C ALA A 170 -51.78 -28.47 9.79
N LEU A 171 -52.18 -28.09 8.56
CA LEU A 171 -51.36 -27.26 7.68
C LEU A 171 -51.10 -25.87 8.29
N HIS A 172 -52.14 -25.19 8.80
CA HIS A 172 -52.01 -23.89 9.46
C HIS A 172 -51.10 -23.95 10.70
N ALA A 173 -51.19 -25.02 11.50
CA ALA A 173 -50.32 -25.20 12.67
C ALA A 173 -48.85 -25.39 12.29
N SER A 174 -48.57 -26.17 11.23
CA SER A 174 -47.20 -26.36 10.71
C SER A 174 -46.60 -25.05 10.19
N GLN A 175 -47.38 -24.28 9.42
CA GLN A 175 -46.98 -22.96 8.92
C GLN A 175 -46.66 -21.98 10.06
N ALA A 176 -47.48 -21.94 11.11
CA ALA A 176 -47.23 -21.08 12.28
C ALA A 176 -45.93 -21.44 13.03
N ASN A 177 -45.63 -22.74 13.18
CA ASN A 177 -44.39 -23.20 13.82
C ASN A 177 -43.14 -22.80 13.02
N LEU A 178 -43.15 -22.99 11.70
CA LEU A 178 -42.03 -22.60 10.84
C LEU A 178 -41.79 -21.08 10.84
N ALA A 179 -42.88 -20.29 10.82
CA ALA A 179 -42.78 -18.84 10.94
C ALA A 179 -42.16 -18.42 12.29
N SER A 180 -42.57 -19.05 13.40
CA SER A 180 -42.00 -18.74 14.73
C SER A 180 -40.53 -19.14 14.86
N LEU A 181 -40.08 -20.23 14.23
CA LEU A 181 -38.68 -20.62 14.23
C LEU A 181 -37.82 -19.61 13.45
N PHE A 182 -38.28 -19.20 12.28
CA PHE A 182 -37.60 -18.20 11.46
C PHE A 182 -37.48 -16.83 12.15
N ASP A 183 -38.53 -16.43 12.88
CA ASP A 183 -38.55 -15.20 13.68
C ASP A 183 -37.67 -15.24 14.94
N SER A 184 -37.24 -16.43 15.38
CA SER A 184 -36.37 -16.63 16.56
C SER A 184 -34.86 -16.57 16.25
N ILE A 185 -34.49 -16.33 14.99
CA ILE A 185 -33.08 -16.25 14.56
C ILE A 185 -32.52 -14.85 14.83
N ASP A 186 -31.50 -14.76 15.68
CA ASP A 186 -30.79 -13.49 16.02
C ASP A 186 -29.97 -12.92 14.85
N GLU A 187 -29.76 -13.70 13.79
CA GLU A 187 -29.17 -13.26 12.53
C GLU A 187 -30.24 -12.66 11.59
N SER A 188 -29.84 -11.78 10.68
CA SER A 188 -30.77 -11.21 9.70
C SER A 188 -31.04 -12.22 8.60
N ALA A 189 -32.27 -12.73 8.50
CA ALA A 189 -32.66 -13.74 7.52
C ALA A 189 -33.84 -13.28 6.66
N ALA A 190 -33.76 -13.52 5.35
CA ALA A 190 -34.85 -13.28 4.40
C ALA A 190 -34.86 -14.31 3.26
N LEU A 191 -36.03 -14.50 2.66
CA LEU A 191 -36.24 -15.24 1.42
C LEU A 191 -36.68 -14.25 0.34
N LEU A 192 -35.99 -14.28 -0.81
CA LEU A 192 -36.16 -13.34 -1.91
C LEU A 192 -36.57 -14.04 -3.19
N GLU A 193 -37.31 -13.36 -4.05
CA GLU A 193 -37.46 -13.70 -5.47
C GLU A 193 -36.16 -13.42 -6.24
N LEU A 194 -36.07 -13.91 -7.48
CA LEU A 194 -34.88 -13.78 -8.33
C LEU A 194 -34.54 -12.31 -8.67
N ASP A 195 -35.53 -11.42 -8.64
CA ASP A 195 -35.37 -9.97 -8.83
C ASP A 195 -35.01 -9.20 -7.54
N GLY A 196 -34.89 -9.90 -6.41
CA GLY A 196 -34.64 -9.35 -5.08
C GLY A 196 -35.88 -8.92 -4.29
N THR A 197 -37.10 -9.20 -4.76
CA THR A 197 -38.34 -8.93 -4.01
C THR A 197 -38.45 -9.81 -2.76
N VAL A 198 -38.75 -9.22 -1.60
CA VAL A 198 -38.80 -9.95 -0.32
C VAL A 198 -40.10 -10.76 -0.20
N ILE A 199 -39.98 -12.09 -0.22
CA ILE A 199 -41.08 -13.05 -0.02
C ILE A 199 -41.42 -13.18 1.47
N THR A 200 -40.39 -13.33 2.30
CA THR A 200 -40.51 -13.32 3.78
C THR A 200 -39.19 -12.87 4.42
N ALA A 201 -39.26 -12.30 5.61
CA ALA A 201 -38.10 -11.85 6.37
C ALA A 201 -38.37 -11.93 7.88
N ASN A 202 -37.33 -12.22 8.67
CA ASN A 202 -37.45 -12.24 10.12
C ASN A 202 -37.39 -10.83 10.73
N ARG A 203 -37.76 -10.70 12.01
CA ARG A 203 -37.68 -9.44 12.75
C ARG A 203 -36.31 -8.77 12.69
N THR A 204 -35.23 -9.55 12.78
CA THR A 204 -33.85 -9.06 12.75
C THR A 204 -33.53 -8.37 11.43
N PHE A 205 -33.88 -8.98 10.30
CA PHE A 205 -33.74 -8.37 8.97
C PHE A 205 -34.49 -7.04 8.91
N ALA A 206 -35.77 -7.04 9.29
CA ALA A 206 -36.61 -5.84 9.21
C ALA A 206 -36.06 -4.70 10.07
N SER A 207 -35.64 -5.00 11.31
CA SER A 207 -35.02 -4.03 12.21
C SER A 207 -33.73 -3.44 11.64
N ARG A 208 -32.89 -4.24 10.98
CA ARG A 208 -31.63 -3.75 10.38
C ARG A 208 -31.83 -2.84 9.16
N VAL A 209 -32.91 -3.01 8.40
CA VAL A 209 -33.29 -2.06 7.33
C VAL A 209 -34.17 -0.89 7.84
N GLY A 210 -34.37 -0.77 9.16
CA GLY A 210 -35.18 0.30 9.76
C GLY A 210 -36.67 0.24 9.40
N LYS A 211 -37.22 -0.97 9.21
CA LYS A 211 -38.62 -1.23 8.83
C LYS A 211 -39.27 -2.27 9.73
N THR A 212 -40.58 -2.42 9.62
CA THR A 212 -41.31 -3.59 10.11
C THR A 212 -41.34 -4.69 9.04
N VAL A 213 -41.48 -5.96 9.42
CA VAL A 213 -41.55 -7.09 8.46
C VAL A 213 -42.59 -6.82 7.37
N LYS A 214 -43.79 -6.36 7.75
CA LYS A 214 -44.88 -6.02 6.83
C LYS A 214 -44.54 -4.90 5.81
N GLN A 215 -43.58 -4.02 6.12
CA GLN A 215 -43.09 -2.99 5.19
C GLN A 215 -41.98 -3.51 4.27
N CYS A 216 -41.34 -4.64 4.58
CA CYS A 216 -40.36 -5.29 3.72
C CYS A 216 -41.03 -6.20 2.67
N LEU A 217 -42.09 -6.92 3.04
CA LEU A 217 -42.77 -7.87 2.16
C LEU A 217 -43.23 -7.24 0.84
N GLY A 218 -42.97 -7.91 -0.28
CA GLY A 218 -43.37 -7.47 -1.62
C GLY A 218 -42.64 -6.23 -2.15
N ARG A 219 -41.56 -5.79 -1.49
CA ARG A 219 -40.64 -4.75 -1.98
C ARG A 219 -39.29 -5.32 -2.34
N SER A 220 -38.56 -4.62 -3.20
CA SER A 220 -37.21 -5.04 -3.57
C SER A 220 -36.22 -4.74 -2.45
N ILE A 221 -35.39 -5.71 -2.06
CA ILE A 221 -34.31 -5.51 -1.07
C ILE A 221 -33.37 -4.36 -1.48
N TYR A 222 -33.25 -4.10 -2.77
CA TYR A 222 -32.44 -3.04 -3.36
C TYR A 222 -32.98 -1.62 -3.08
N GLU A 223 -34.22 -1.46 -2.61
CA GLU A 223 -34.77 -0.18 -2.10
C GLU A 223 -34.25 0.17 -0.70
N PHE A 224 -33.74 -0.81 0.04
CA PHE A 224 -33.37 -0.68 1.46
C PHE A 224 -31.86 -0.52 1.69
N ILE A 225 -31.06 -0.52 0.63
CA ILE A 225 -29.59 -0.39 0.68
C ILE A 225 -29.11 0.66 -0.32
N PRO A 226 -27.94 1.29 -0.09
CA PRO A 226 -27.41 2.31 -1.01
C PRO A 226 -27.27 1.81 -2.44
N THR A 227 -27.56 2.68 -3.42
CA THR A 227 -27.64 2.35 -4.86
C THR A 227 -26.40 1.65 -5.41
N GLU A 228 -25.21 2.08 -4.97
CA GLU A 228 -23.93 1.48 -5.37
C GLU A 228 -23.79 0.03 -4.87
N VAL A 229 -24.20 -0.23 -3.62
CA VAL A 229 -24.22 -1.56 -3.04
C VAL A 229 -25.29 -2.42 -3.73
N ALA A 230 -26.46 -1.86 -4.05
CA ALA A 230 -27.51 -2.55 -4.78
C ALA A 230 -27.03 -3.06 -6.15
N LEU A 231 -26.26 -2.26 -6.90
CA LEU A 231 -25.67 -2.67 -8.18
C LEU A 231 -24.67 -3.83 -8.03
N SER A 232 -23.84 -3.80 -6.98
CA SER A 232 -22.92 -4.92 -6.66
C SER A 232 -23.70 -6.19 -6.29
N ARG A 233 -24.71 -6.07 -5.42
CA ARG A 233 -25.52 -7.20 -4.94
C ARG A 233 -26.34 -7.86 -6.06
N LYS A 234 -26.87 -7.07 -7.02
CA LYS A 234 -27.56 -7.60 -8.22
C LYS A 234 -26.67 -8.54 -9.03
N ARG A 235 -25.42 -8.16 -9.32
CA ARG A 235 -24.47 -9.02 -10.07
C ARG A 235 -24.20 -10.33 -9.34
N LEU A 236 -24.00 -10.28 -8.02
CA LEU A 236 -23.80 -11.48 -7.20
C LEU A 236 -25.01 -12.41 -7.19
N VAL A 237 -26.22 -11.85 -7.25
CA VAL A 237 -27.48 -12.61 -7.41
C VAL A 237 -27.58 -13.21 -8.81
N GLU A 238 -27.28 -12.46 -9.87
CA GLU A 238 -27.24 -12.97 -11.25
C GLU A 238 -26.25 -14.14 -11.42
N ASP A 239 -25.07 -14.05 -10.80
CA ASP A 239 -24.07 -15.13 -10.82
C ASP A 239 -24.51 -16.35 -9.99
N LEU A 240 -25.16 -16.16 -8.83
CA LEU A 240 -25.74 -17.24 -8.03
C LEU A 240 -26.85 -17.97 -8.79
N VAL A 241 -27.74 -17.24 -9.46
CA VAL A 241 -28.84 -17.80 -10.25
C VAL A 241 -28.31 -18.55 -11.47
N ARG A 242 -27.27 -18.03 -12.14
CA ARG A 242 -26.61 -18.67 -13.29
C ARG A 242 -25.90 -19.98 -12.92
N ASN A 243 -25.23 -20.01 -11.76
CA ASN A 243 -24.37 -21.14 -11.37
C ASN A 243 -25.03 -22.13 -10.40
N ALA A 244 -26.20 -21.78 -9.82
CA ALA A 244 -26.90 -22.56 -8.80
C ALA A 244 -26.02 -22.99 -7.60
N GLN A 245 -25.06 -22.15 -7.22
CA GLN A 245 -24.16 -22.38 -6.09
C GLN A 245 -24.35 -21.32 -4.98
N PRO A 246 -24.23 -21.69 -3.70
CA PRO A 246 -24.26 -20.72 -2.61
C PRO A 246 -23.04 -19.79 -2.65
N LEU A 247 -23.24 -18.54 -2.26
CA LEU A 247 -22.24 -17.48 -2.31
C LEU A 247 -22.10 -16.83 -0.93
N VAL A 248 -20.88 -16.70 -0.43
CA VAL A 248 -20.56 -16.06 0.85
C VAL A 248 -19.58 -14.91 0.61
N PHE A 249 -19.85 -13.75 1.19
CA PHE A 249 -18.95 -12.59 1.15
C PHE A 249 -19.01 -11.79 2.46
N GLU A 250 -18.02 -10.93 2.67
CA GLU A 250 -17.95 -10.01 3.80
C GLU A 250 -17.91 -8.57 3.25
N ASP A 251 -18.68 -7.65 3.81
CA ASP A 251 -18.60 -6.21 3.52
C ASP A 251 -18.60 -5.36 4.80
N GLU A 252 -17.96 -4.19 4.73
CA GLU A 252 -17.93 -3.19 5.80
C GLU A 252 -18.83 -2.01 5.43
N ARG A 253 -19.62 -1.51 6.38
CA ARG A 253 -20.39 -0.27 6.25
C ARG A 253 -20.33 0.50 7.56
N GLU A 254 -19.75 1.70 7.52
CA GLU A 254 -19.67 2.61 8.68
C GLU A 254 -19.05 1.97 9.96
N GLY A 255 -18.11 1.03 9.77
CA GLY A 255 -17.44 0.30 10.86
C GLY A 255 -18.19 -0.93 11.37
N LEU A 256 -19.35 -1.27 10.79
CA LEU A 256 -20.05 -2.54 10.95
C LEU A 256 -19.61 -3.51 9.85
N TRP A 257 -19.06 -4.66 10.22
CA TRP A 257 -18.71 -5.72 9.29
C TRP A 257 -19.79 -6.79 9.24
N MET A 258 -20.32 -7.05 8.05
CA MET A 258 -21.35 -8.04 7.82
C MET A 258 -20.80 -9.20 6.99
N ARG A 259 -21.01 -10.43 7.46
CA ARG A 259 -20.85 -11.64 6.65
C ARG A 259 -22.21 -12.04 6.09
N HIS A 260 -22.33 -12.00 4.78
CA HIS A 260 -23.52 -12.40 4.04
C HIS A 260 -23.35 -13.80 3.45
N SER A 261 -24.41 -14.60 3.52
CA SER A 261 -24.53 -15.89 2.83
C SER A 261 -25.82 -15.89 2.01
N LEU A 262 -25.71 -16.13 0.71
CA LEU A 262 -26.83 -16.28 -0.21
C LEU A 262 -26.86 -17.73 -0.68
N SER A 263 -28.02 -18.37 -0.66
CA SER A 263 -28.19 -19.76 -1.06
C SER A 263 -29.38 -19.91 -2.01
N PRO A 264 -29.21 -20.56 -3.18
CA PRO A 264 -30.33 -20.80 -4.09
C PRO A 264 -31.29 -21.82 -3.48
N VAL A 265 -32.58 -21.52 -3.55
CA VAL A 265 -33.67 -22.49 -3.31
C VAL A 265 -34.04 -23.09 -4.66
N LEU A 266 -33.91 -24.41 -4.76
CA LEU A 266 -34.07 -25.15 -6.01
C LEU A 266 -35.47 -25.78 -6.12
N ALA A 267 -36.05 -25.75 -7.31
CA ALA A 267 -37.20 -26.56 -7.67
C ALA A 267 -36.80 -28.02 -7.97
N PRO A 268 -37.77 -28.96 -8.03
CA PRO A 268 -37.50 -30.38 -8.35
C PRO A 268 -36.85 -30.62 -9.72
N ASP A 269 -36.92 -29.65 -10.64
CA ASP A 269 -36.27 -29.69 -11.96
C ASP A 269 -34.82 -29.14 -11.96
N GLY A 270 -34.34 -28.67 -10.80
CA GLY A 270 -33.01 -28.07 -10.63
C GLY A 270 -32.93 -26.58 -10.93
N SER A 271 -34.04 -25.91 -11.30
CA SER A 271 -34.07 -24.46 -11.50
C SER A 271 -34.04 -23.70 -10.17
N VAL A 272 -33.43 -22.52 -10.14
CA VAL A 272 -33.45 -21.63 -8.95
C VAL A 272 -34.79 -20.88 -8.93
N VAL A 273 -35.57 -21.03 -7.87
CA VAL A 273 -36.90 -20.41 -7.72
C VAL A 273 -36.95 -19.28 -6.68
N ALA A 274 -36.05 -19.30 -5.71
CA ALA A 274 -35.91 -18.24 -4.72
C ALA A 274 -34.47 -18.20 -4.17
N ILE A 275 -34.15 -17.18 -3.38
CA ILE A 275 -32.82 -16.99 -2.79
C ILE A 275 -32.99 -16.78 -1.29
N ALA A 276 -32.46 -17.70 -0.49
CA ALA A 276 -32.36 -17.51 0.96
C ALA A 276 -31.11 -16.68 1.25
N THR A 277 -31.23 -15.64 2.08
CA THR A 277 -30.12 -14.78 2.49
C THR A 277 -30.03 -14.68 4.01
N PHE A 278 -28.81 -14.82 4.52
CA PHE A 278 -28.45 -14.67 5.92
C PHE A 278 -27.34 -13.62 6.05
N ALA A 279 -27.39 -12.80 7.10
CA ALA A 279 -26.35 -11.82 7.38
C ALA A 279 -26.00 -11.78 8.88
N VAL A 280 -24.72 -12.00 9.18
CA VAL A 280 -24.15 -12.08 10.54
C VAL A 280 -23.25 -10.89 10.77
N ASP A 281 -23.37 -10.24 11.92
CA ASP A 281 -22.41 -9.22 12.34
C ASP A 281 -21.11 -9.92 12.77
N ILE A 282 -20.00 -9.55 12.14
CA ILE A 282 -18.66 -10.08 12.43
C ILE A 282 -17.69 -8.97 12.86
N THR A 283 -18.20 -7.79 13.26
CA THR A 283 -17.41 -6.60 13.60
C THR A 283 -16.38 -6.89 14.69
N GLU A 284 -16.79 -7.54 15.79
CA GLU A 284 -15.86 -7.89 16.87
C GLU A 284 -14.79 -8.89 16.39
N ARG A 285 -15.18 -9.88 15.57
CA ARG A 285 -14.26 -10.84 14.97
C ARG A 285 -13.22 -10.12 14.10
N LYS A 286 -13.65 -9.16 13.28
CA LYS A 286 -12.80 -8.36 12.39
C LYS A 286 -11.89 -7.40 13.16
N ARG A 287 -12.35 -6.78 14.25
CA ARG A 287 -11.49 -5.98 15.14
C ARG A 287 -10.35 -6.82 15.74
N ARG A 288 -10.67 -8.02 16.26
CA ARG A 288 -9.66 -8.96 16.79
C ARG A 288 -8.70 -9.47 15.72
N GLU A 289 -9.22 -9.81 14.53
CA GLU A 289 -8.45 -10.22 13.34
C GLU A 289 -7.45 -9.12 12.95
N ASN A 290 -7.92 -7.87 12.81
CA ASN A 290 -7.09 -6.72 12.46
C ASN A 290 -6.02 -6.41 13.52
N LEU A 291 -6.35 -6.49 14.82
CA LEU A 291 -5.38 -6.31 15.91
C LEU A 291 -4.28 -7.38 15.89
N LEU A 292 -4.63 -8.65 15.66
CA LEU A 292 -3.64 -9.74 15.54
C LEU A 292 -2.71 -9.53 14.35
N VAL A 293 -3.25 -9.14 13.19
CA VAL A 293 -2.45 -8.83 12.00
C VAL A 293 -1.55 -7.63 12.24
N ALA A 294 -2.02 -6.57 12.91
CA ALA A 294 -1.19 -5.42 13.27
C ALA A 294 -0.04 -5.81 14.21
N ARG A 295 -0.31 -6.62 15.25
CA ARG A 295 0.73 -7.16 16.14
C ARG A 295 1.79 -7.96 15.39
N GLN A 296 1.37 -8.84 14.47
CA GLN A 296 2.28 -9.60 13.63
C GLN A 296 3.15 -8.66 12.76
N ARG A 297 2.53 -7.68 12.08
CA ARG A 297 3.27 -6.69 11.28
C ARG A 297 4.30 -5.93 12.12
N ILE A 298 3.96 -5.49 13.34
CA ILE A 298 4.89 -4.79 14.25
C ILE A 298 6.10 -5.66 14.61
N VAL A 299 5.89 -6.95 14.93
CA VAL A 299 6.98 -7.89 15.24
C VAL A 299 7.87 -8.15 14.01
N GLU A 300 7.28 -8.43 12.86
CA GLU A 300 8.02 -8.66 11.61
C GLU A 300 8.82 -7.41 11.19
N TYR A 301 8.23 -6.23 11.35
CA TYR A 301 8.86 -4.95 11.04
C TYR A 301 10.05 -4.65 11.97
N ALA A 302 9.92 -4.95 13.26
CA ALA A 302 10.96 -4.72 14.27
C ALA A 302 12.30 -5.41 13.99
N ILE A 303 12.28 -6.56 13.30
CA ILE A 303 13.48 -7.36 12.99
C ILE A 303 14.44 -6.56 12.08
N ASN A 304 13.91 -5.86 11.07
CA ASN A 304 14.69 -5.32 9.96
C ASN A 304 14.74 -3.78 9.89
N HIS A 305 13.98 -3.06 10.73
CA HIS A 305 13.87 -1.59 10.65
C HIS A 305 14.51 -0.87 11.86
N SER A 306 14.69 0.44 11.77
CA SER A 306 15.24 1.24 12.87
C SER A 306 14.27 1.34 14.06
N LEU A 307 14.77 1.79 15.22
CA LEU A 307 13.91 2.06 16.39
C LEU A 307 12.84 3.09 16.06
N SER A 308 13.22 4.18 15.39
CA SER A 308 12.32 5.29 15.02
C SER A 308 11.25 4.88 14.02
N ASP A 309 11.60 4.02 13.05
CA ASP A 309 10.63 3.49 12.09
C ASP A 309 9.63 2.55 12.76
N LEU A 310 10.09 1.69 13.68
CA LEU A 310 9.21 0.83 14.47
C LEU A 310 8.24 1.63 15.34
N LEU A 311 8.72 2.69 15.99
CA LEU A 311 7.88 3.60 16.78
C LEU A 311 6.77 4.22 15.91
N ARG A 312 7.13 4.84 14.77
CA ARG A 312 6.16 5.44 13.84
C ARG A 312 5.16 4.42 13.30
N MET A 313 5.64 3.27 12.81
CA MET A 313 4.79 2.18 12.30
C MET A 313 3.78 1.70 13.34
N THR A 314 4.19 1.59 14.61
CA THR A 314 3.29 1.18 15.70
C THR A 314 2.25 2.26 16.01
N LEU A 315 2.62 3.53 15.96
CA LEU A 315 1.68 4.65 16.13
C LEU A 315 0.66 4.70 14.99
N ASP A 316 1.08 4.47 13.75
CA ASP A 316 0.21 4.40 12.56
C ASP A 316 -0.81 3.24 12.65
N GLU A 317 -0.38 2.05 13.09
CA GLU A 317 -1.28 0.92 13.36
C GLU A 317 -2.27 1.24 14.50
N THR A 318 -1.83 1.96 15.54
CA THR A 318 -2.68 2.35 16.66
C THR A 318 -3.75 3.37 16.26
N GLU A 319 -3.44 4.33 15.37
CA GLU A 319 -4.44 5.23 14.77
C GLU A 319 -5.45 4.47 13.95
N SER A 320 -4.97 3.63 13.04
CA SER A 320 -5.77 2.85 12.09
C SER A 320 -6.82 1.98 12.82
N LEU A 321 -6.40 1.27 13.87
CA LEU A 321 -7.29 0.39 14.64
C LEU A 321 -8.29 1.13 15.53
N THR A 322 -7.96 2.33 16.02
CA THR A 322 -8.86 3.13 16.89
C THR A 322 -9.73 4.12 16.11
N GLY A 323 -9.44 4.35 14.83
CA GLY A 323 -10.09 5.41 14.03
C GLY A 323 -9.71 6.82 14.48
N SER A 324 -8.54 6.97 15.11
CA SER A 324 -7.98 8.24 15.57
C SER A 324 -7.28 8.98 14.43
N THR A 325 -7.12 10.30 14.55
CA THR A 325 -6.38 11.10 13.55
C THR A 325 -5.05 11.64 14.08
N LEU A 326 -4.71 11.35 15.34
CA LEU A 326 -3.46 11.72 15.99
C LEU A 326 -3.00 10.58 16.90
N SER A 327 -1.69 10.40 17.02
CA SER A 327 -1.05 9.39 17.86
C SER A 327 0.41 9.73 18.12
N PHE A 328 0.83 9.62 19.38
CA PHE A 328 2.18 10.00 19.83
C PHE A 328 2.65 9.17 21.02
N LEU A 329 3.98 9.10 21.18
CA LEU A 329 4.66 8.40 22.28
C LEU A 329 5.66 9.34 22.96
N HIS A 330 5.48 9.51 24.28
CA HIS A 330 6.45 10.16 25.15
C HIS A 330 7.18 9.13 25.98
N PHE A 331 8.48 9.29 26.21
CA PHE A 331 9.24 8.52 27.18
C PHE A 331 9.43 9.35 28.45
N LEU A 332 9.45 8.67 29.60
CA LEU A 332 9.69 9.31 30.90
C LEU A 332 11.15 9.12 31.29
N ASN A 333 11.81 10.19 31.75
CA ASN A 333 13.13 10.07 32.38
C ASN A 333 13.01 9.42 33.78
N GLU A 334 14.13 8.93 34.32
CA GLU A 334 14.16 8.15 35.57
C GLU A 334 13.51 8.87 36.78
N ASP A 335 13.67 10.19 36.86
CA ASP A 335 13.09 11.04 37.91
C ASP A 335 11.55 11.18 37.84
N GLN A 336 10.91 10.64 36.80
CA GLN A 336 9.47 10.75 36.51
C GLN A 336 8.91 12.19 36.39
N GLY A 337 9.77 13.22 36.39
CA GLY A 337 9.39 14.65 36.31
C GLY A 337 9.43 15.26 34.89
N ILE A 338 10.05 14.57 33.95
CA ILE A 338 10.31 15.03 32.58
C ILE A 338 9.72 14.07 31.55
N LEU A 339 8.96 14.62 30.60
CA LEU A 339 8.53 13.94 29.38
C LEU A 339 9.47 14.30 28.22
N SER A 340 10.13 13.30 27.62
CA SER A 340 10.81 13.45 26.33
C SER A 340 9.88 12.98 25.20
N MET A 341 9.62 13.87 24.24
CA MET A 341 8.77 13.60 23.08
C MET A 341 9.61 12.91 22.01
N GLN A 342 9.29 11.65 21.66
CA GLN A 342 10.17 10.79 20.86
C GLN A 342 9.58 10.34 19.51
N ALA A 343 8.25 10.16 19.42
CA ALA A 343 7.62 9.70 18.18
C ALA A 343 6.18 10.19 18.02
N TRP A 344 5.81 10.35 16.74
CA TRP A 344 4.47 10.68 16.26
C TRP A 344 4.13 9.76 15.09
N SER A 345 2.85 9.52 14.85
CA SER A 345 2.37 8.90 13.62
C SER A 345 2.67 9.74 12.39
N THR A 346 2.67 9.08 11.23
CA THR A 346 2.71 9.68 9.91
C THR A 346 1.60 10.70 9.72
N MET A 347 0.38 10.42 10.19
CA MET A 347 -0.77 11.34 10.06
C MET A 347 -0.66 12.55 11.00
N THR A 348 -0.12 12.38 12.21
CA THR A 348 0.15 13.51 13.13
C THR A 348 1.14 14.49 12.51
N LEU A 349 2.23 13.99 11.91
CA LEU A 349 3.23 14.84 11.25
C LEU A 349 2.66 15.58 10.03
N GLN A 350 1.64 15.04 9.36
CA GLN A 350 0.95 15.69 8.25
C GLN A 350 0.03 16.85 8.67
N THR A 351 -0.27 17.02 9.97
CA THR A 351 -1.12 18.14 10.46
C THR A 351 -0.43 19.51 10.46
N GLY A 352 0.84 19.59 10.02
CA GLY A 352 1.65 20.81 10.11
C GLY A 352 2.33 20.99 11.47
N PHE A 353 2.16 20.04 12.40
CA PHE A 353 2.94 19.97 13.63
C PHE A 353 4.44 19.88 13.31
N SER A 354 5.21 20.86 13.77
CA SER A 354 6.66 20.90 13.62
C SER A 354 7.34 20.83 14.98
N ILE A 355 8.32 19.94 15.08
CA ILE A 355 9.12 19.76 16.30
C ILE A 355 9.94 21.04 16.50
N PRO A 356 9.83 21.74 17.65
CA PRO A 356 10.75 22.83 17.98
C PRO A 356 12.19 22.30 17.97
N ARG A 357 13.10 22.98 17.26
CA ARG A 357 14.50 22.54 17.13
C ARG A 357 15.24 22.48 18.47
N ASP A 358 14.85 23.35 19.39
CA ASP A 358 15.11 23.18 20.82
C ASP A 358 13.88 22.48 21.41
N ASN A 359 14.00 21.18 21.70
CA ASN A 359 12.95 20.41 22.37
C ASN A 359 13.25 20.41 23.87
N PRO A 360 12.68 21.34 24.68
CA PRO A 360 12.92 21.35 26.10
C PRO A 360 12.25 20.13 26.72
N ASP A 361 12.99 19.44 27.58
CA ASP A 361 12.47 18.45 28.51
C ASP A 361 11.22 19.02 29.23
N LEU A 362 10.04 18.45 28.96
CA LEU A 362 8.78 19.04 29.39
C LEU A 362 8.52 18.69 30.86
N GLU A 363 8.60 19.70 31.74
CA GLU A 363 8.20 19.57 33.15
C GLU A 363 6.71 19.23 33.27
N ILE A 364 6.44 18.04 33.78
CA ILE A 364 5.09 17.45 33.88
C ILE A 364 4.13 18.30 34.73
N THR A 365 4.64 19.07 35.68
CA THR A 365 3.88 19.97 36.57
C THR A 365 3.09 21.05 35.81
N GLN A 366 3.42 21.31 34.55
CA GLN A 366 2.78 22.34 33.72
C GLN A 366 1.65 21.78 32.83
N PHE A 367 1.42 20.45 32.81
CA PHE A 367 0.48 19.78 31.90
C PHE A 367 -0.51 18.87 32.66
N GLY A 368 -1.63 19.45 33.12
CA GLY A 368 -2.54 18.83 34.10
C GLY A 368 -3.03 17.42 33.74
N ILE A 369 -3.41 17.19 32.48
CA ILE A 369 -3.97 15.91 32.01
C ILE A 369 -2.92 14.78 32.02
N TRP A 370 -1.66 15.10 31.71
CA TRP A 370 -0.55 14.14 31.79
C TRP A 370 -0.21 13.81 33.25
N ALA A 371 -0.27 14.82 34.14
CA ALA A 371 -0.09 14.60 35.57
C ALA A 371 -1.17 13.68 36.17
N GLU A 372 -2.42 13.72 35.70
CA GLU A 372 -3.46 12.77 36.13
C GLU A 372 -3.20 11.34 35.66
N CYS A 373 -2.79 11.14 34.40
CA CYS A 373 -2.38 9.83 33.87
C CYS A 373 -1.26 9.20 34.71
N LEU A 374 -0.24 9.99 35.08
CA LEU A 374 0.87 9.56 35.92
C LEU A 374 0.45 9.28 37.38
N ARG A 375 -0.40 10.14 37.95
CA ARG A 375 -0.93 10.02 39.33
C ARG A 375 -1.80 8.79 39.52
N THR A 376 -2.68 8.51 38.55
CA THR A 376 -3.63 7.39 38.62
C THR A 376 -3.04 6.07 38.15
N ARG A 377 -1.99 6.12 37.30
CA ARG A 377 -1.34 4.96 36.66
C ARG A 377 -2.32 4.09 35.87
N LYS A 378 -3.36 4.72 35.31
CA LYS A 378 -4.42 4.11 34.50
C LYS A 378 -4.62 4.90 33.22
N ALA A 379 -5.28 4.28 32.25
CA ALA A 379 -5.71 5.00 31.07
C ALA A 379 -6.70 6.12 31.44
N VAL A 380 -6.59 7.27 30.76
CA VAL A 380 -7.47 8.42 30.91
C VAL A 380 -8.17 8.65 29.58
N ILE A 381 -9.51 8.64 29.56
CA ILE A 381 -10.34 8.88 28.38
C ILE A 381 -11.02 10.25 28.55
N LEU A 382 -10.87 11.13 27.56
CA LEU A 382 -11.52 12.43 27.48
C LEU A 382 -12.28 12.56 26.15
N ASN A 383 -13.61 12.52 26.23
CA ASN A 383 -14.50 12.70 25.08
C ASN A 383 -15.13 14.11 25.00
N ASP A 384 -14.98 14.92 26.04
CA ASP A 384 -15.49 16.30 26.10
C ASP A 384 -14.37 17.33 25.89
N GLN A 385 -14.55 18.19 24.89
CA GLN A 385 -13.62 19.25 24.56
C GLN A 385 -13.58 20.36 25.64
N ALA A 386 -14.68 20.65 26.35
CA ALA A 386 -14.70 21.69 27.37
C ALA A 386 -13.85 21.34 28.61
N THR A 387 -13.68 20.04 28.87
CA THR A 387 -12.76 19.51 29.89
C THR A 387 -11.32 19.61 29.42
N LEU A 388 -11.03 19.22 28.16
CA LEU A 388 -9.72 19.41 27.52
C LEU A 388 -9.26 20.87 27.52
N ASP A 389 -10.15 21.82 27.24
CA ASP A 389 -9.81 23.26 27.19
C ASP A 389 -9.55 23.87 28.58
N ARG A 390 -10.04 23.25 29.67
CA ARG A 390 -9.85 23.75 31.05
C ARG A 390 -8.54 23.31 31.71
N GLU A 391 -7.96 22.19 31.30
CA GLU A 391 -6.83 21.54 32.00
C GLU A 391 -5.51 21.60 31.22
N ASN A 392 -5.49 22.26 30.06
CA ASN A 392 -4.38 22.19 29.10
C ASN A 392 -3.39 23.35 29.17
N GLY A 393 -2.11 22.99 29.31
CA GLY A 393 -0.95 23.85 29.06
C GLY A 393 -0.21 23.54 27.77
N LEU A 394 -0.92 23.09 26.70
CA LEU A 394 -0.35 22.48 25.49
C LEU A 394 0.89 23.21 24.92
N PRO A 395 1.92 22.47 24.44
CA PRO A 395 3.07 23.08 23.78
C PRO A 395 2.68 23.93 22.57
N LYS A 396 3.36 25.07 22.36
CA LYS A 396 3.12 25.93 21.19
C LYS A 396 3.33 25.14 19.89
N GLY A 397 2.28 25.07 19.06
CA GLY A 397 2.27 24.36 17.79
C GLY A 397 1.57 23.00 17.81
N HIS A 398 1.13 22.50 18.97
CA HIS A 398 0.37 21.25 19.08
C HIS A 398 -0.97 21.32 18.31
N PRO A 399 -1.37 20.28 17.55
CA PRO A 399 -2.67 20.25 16.86
C PRO A 399 -3.85 20.28 17.85
N PRO A 400 -5.00 20.89 17.48
CA PRO A 400 -6.13 21.04 18.39
C PRO A 400 -6.73 19.68 18.79
N LEU A 401 -6.92 19.47 20.10
CA LEU A 401 -7.47 18.24 20.67
C LEU A 401 -8.96 18.39 20.96
N LYS A 402 -9.78 17.51 20.39
CA LYS A 402 -11.23 17.39 20.63
C LYS A 402 -11.58 16.24 21.55
N ARG A 403 -10.85 15.13 21.41
CA ARG A 403 -10.94 13.91 22.21
C ARG A 403 -9.56 13.30 22.36
N LEU A 404 -9.26 12.67 23.50
CA LEU A 404 -7.94 12.14 23.82
C LEU A 404 -8.06 10.85 24.65
N VAL A 405 -7.17 9.89 24.38
CA VAL A 405 -6.84 8.79 25.29
C VAL A 405 -5.36 8.85 25.61
N LEU A 406 -5.03 8.84 26.90
CA LEU A 406 -3.66 8.68 27.40
C LEU A 406 -3.52 7.31 28.08
N LEU A 407 -2.50 6.53 27.72
CA LEU A 407 -2.16 5.25 28.34
C LEU A 407 -0.73 5.31 28.93
N PRO A 408 -0.55 5.13 30.25
CA PRO A 408 0.77 4.96 30.84
C PRO A 408 1.26 3.52 30.67
N ILE A 409 2.42 3.34 30.03
CA ILE A 409 3.12 2.06 29.95
C ILE A 409 3.95 1.88 31.22
N VAL A 410 3.69 0.83 31.98
CA VAL A 410 4.30 0.57 33.29
C VAL A 410 5.22 -0.66 33.22
N ARG A 411 6.43 -0.55 33.77
CA ARG A 411 7.37 -1.67 34.02
C ARG A 411 7.97 -1.52 35.41
N ALA A 412 8.13 -2.61 36.16
CA ALA A 412 8.68 -2.62 37.52
C ALA A 412 8.10 -1.55 38.50
N LYS A 413 6.81 -1.19 38.35
CA LYS A 413 6.10 -0.09 39.08
C LYS A 413 6.54 1.34 38.72
N ILE A 414 7.29 1.54 37.66
CA ILE A 414 7.73 2.82 37.08
C ILE A 414 6.96 3.02 35.77
N ILE A 415 6.50 4.24 35.47
CA ILE A 415 5.95 4.59 34.16
C ILE A 415 7.15 4.91 33.27
N VAL A 416 7.27 4.19 32.16
CA VAL A 416 8.43 4.25 31.26
C VAL A 416 8.12 5.00 29.96
N ALA A 417 6.85 4.99 29.55
CA ALA A 417 6.35 5.77 28.43
C ALA A 417 4.85 6.10 28.60
N ILE A 418 4.36 7.08 27.85
CA ILE A 418 2.94 7.40 27.69
C ILE A 418 2.60 7.33 26.20
N LEU A 419 1.75 6.37 25.84
CA LEU A 419 1.16 6.24 24.51
C LEU A 419 -0.16 6.99 24.47
N ALA A 420 -0.43 7.75 23.42
CA ALA A 420 -1.65 8.53 23.29
C ALA A 420 -2.25 8.41 21.90
N VAL A 421 -3.59 8.48 21.82
CA VAL A 421 -4.32 8.71 20.57
C VAL A 421 -5.36 9.81 20.73
N ALA A 422 -5.68 10.52 19.66
CA ALA A 422 -6.60 11.64 19.73
C ALA A 422 -7.45 11.86 18.46
N ASN A 423 -8.51 12.66 18.61
CA ASN A 423 -9.37 13.17 17.54
C ASN A 423 -10.18 12.13 16.74
N LYS A 424 -10.48 10.96 17.33
CA LYS A 424 -11.52 10.05 16.82
C LYS A 424 -12.85 10.78 16.58
N LYS A 425 -13.52 10.45 15.47
CA LYS A 425 -14.79 11.09 15.04
C LYS A 425 -15.94 10.85 16.03
N THR A 426 -15.99 9.64 16.58
CA THR A 426 -16.89 9.24 17.67
C THR A 426 -16.17 9.27 19.02
N ASP A 427 -16.92 9.06 20.10
CA ASP A 427 -16.37 8.94 21.44
C ASP A 427 -15.50 7.67 21.57
N TYR A 428 -14.40 7.78 22.32
CA TYR A 428 -13.55 6.68 22.71
C TYR A 428 -14.21 5.79 23.75
N THR A 429 -13.94 4.48 23.68
CA THR A 429 -14.46 3.46 24.60
C THR A 429 -13.32 2.65 25.24
N ASP A 430 -13.67 1.80 26.21
CA ASP A 430 -12.70 0.87 26.82
C ASP A 430 -12.07 -0.10 25.80
N GLU A 431 -12.72 -0.37 24.65
CA GLU A 431 -12.13 -1.15 23.56
C GLU A 431 -10.92 -0.46 22.94
N ASP A 432 -10.97 0.87 22.75
CA ASP A 432 -9.84 1.64 22.23
C ASP A 432 -8.65 1.60 23.20
N VAL A 433 -8.93 1.70 24.51
CA VAL A 433 -7.91 1.55 25.56
C VAL A 433 -7.28 0.16 25.50
N GLN A 434 -8.05 -0.90 25.29
CA GLN A 434 -7.51 -2.26 25.19
C GLN A 434 -6.59 -2.42 23.97
N VAL A 435 -6.90 -1.79 22.83
CA VAL A 435 -6.01 -1.77 21.65
C VAL A 435 -4.67 -1.10 22.00
N LEU A 436 -4.70 0.06 22.67
CA LEU A 436 -3.48 0.76 23.11
C LEU A 436 -2.67 -0.10 24.10
N ILE A 437 -3.32 -0.84 25.01
CA ILE A 437 -2.64 -1.70 25.99
C ILE A 437 -1.90 -2.84 25.29
N GLU A 438 -2.53 -3.52 24.33
CA GLU A 438 -1.92 -4.64 23.60
C GLU A 438 -0.73 -4.17 22.74
N LEU A 439 -0.88 -3.07 21.99
CA LEU A 439 0.18 -2.56 21.13
C LEU A 439 1.30 -1.87 21.91
N GLY A 440 0.96 -1.08 22.94
CA GLY A 440 1.94 -0.37 23.77
C GLY A 440 2.84 -1.31 24.58
N ASN A 441 2.29 -2.41 25.11
CA ASN A 441 3.11 -3.41 25.79
C ASN A 441 4.02 -4.18 24.81
N LEU A 442 3.48 -4.61 23.67
CA LEU A 442 4.25 -5.28 22.62
C LEU A 442 5.42 -4.40 22.14
N LEU A 443 5.16 -3.12 21.90
CA LEU A 443 6.17 -2.16 21.52
C LEU A 443 7.28 -2.09 22.57
N TRP A 444 6.92 -1.94 23.85
CA TRP A 444 7.90 -1.84 24.92
C TRP A 444 8.83 -3.05 25.01
N ASP A 445 8.27 -4.26 24.97
CA ASP A 445 9.06 -5.50 25.11
C ASP A 445 10.07 -5.65 23.95
N ILE A 446 9.71 -5.19 22.74
CA ILE A 446 10.61 -5.13 21.58
C ILE A 446 11.70 -4.05 21.76
N LEU A 447 11.36 -2.87 22.28
CA LEU A 447 12.32 -1.78 22.54
C LEU A 447 13.39 -2.22 23.55
N GLU A 448 12.98 -2.89 24.62
CA GLU A 448 13.87 -3.35 25.70
C GLU A 448 14.87 -4.40 25.18
N HIS A 449 14.39 -5.41 24.45
CA HIS A 449 15.23 -6.44 23.83
C HIS A 449 16.25 -5.84 22.86
N LYS A 450 15.82 -4.90 22.00
CA LYS A 450 16.68 -4.32 20.95
C LYS A 450 17.80 -3.44 21.52
N ARG A 451 17.52 -2.66 22.58
CA ARG A 451 18.54 -1.87 23.28
C ARG A 451 19.61 -2.75 23.92
N ALA A 452 19.21 -3.83 24.61
CA ALA A 452 20.16 -4.76 25.22
C ALA A 452 21.08 -5.43 24.19
N GLN A 453 20.56 -5.82 23.01
CA GLN A 453 21.36 -6.37 21.93
C GLN A 453 22.35 -5.36 21.34
N GLU A 454 21.94 -4.10 21.15
CA GLU A 454 22.83 -3.05 20.65
C GLU A 454 23.96 -2.72 21.63
N GLU A 455 23.68 -2.67 22.94
CA GLU A 455 24.69 -2.41 23.97
C GLU A 455 25.72 -3.54 24.06
N LEU A 456 25.28 -4.80 24.02
CA LEU A 456 26.17 -5.96 23.98
C LEU A 456 27.06 -5.91 22.73
N ALA A 457 26.48 -5.69 21.55
CA ALA A 457 27.23 -5.60 20.30
C ALA A 457 28.24 -4.43 20.28
N LYS A 458 27.88 -3.27 20.84
CA LYS A 458 28.79 -2.11 21.00
C LYS A 458 29.96 -2.46 21.92
N SER A 459 29.71 -3.13 23.06
CA SER A 459 30.73 -3.56 24.00
C SER A 459 31.69 -4.59 23.39
N GLU A 460 31.16 -5.64 22.74
CA GLU A 460 31.96 -6.66 22.06
C GLU A 460 32.80 -6.08 20.92
N ALA A 461 32.22 -5.20 20.09
CA ALA A 461 32.94 -4.54 19.00
C ALA A 461 34.08 -3.66 19.54
N LEU A 462 33.84 -2.91 20.62
CA LEU A 462 34.86 -2.08 21.26
C LEU A 462 36.01 -2.94 21.82
N LEU A 463 35.72 -4.02 22.55
CA LEU A 463 36.74 -4.91 23.11
C LEU A 463 37.59 -5.57 22.01
N ASN A 464 36.97 -6.10 20.95
CA ASN A 464 37.69 -6.66 19.81
C ASN A 464 38.55 -5.61 19.08
N MET A 465 38.04 -4.37 18.94
CA MET A 465 38.79 -3.28 18.32
C MET A 465 39.99 -2.86 19.17
N VAL A 466 39.83 -2.74 20.50
CA VAL A 466 40.91 -2.38 21.43
C VAL A 466 42.03 -3.43 21.42
N GLN A 467 41.70 -4.73 21.43
CA GLN A 467 42.69 -5.80 21.30
C GLN A 467 43.45 -5.73 19.97
N ARG A 468 42.74 -5.53 18.86
CA ARG A 468 43.34 -5.43 17.52
C ARG A 468 44.21 -4.17 17.35
N LEU A 469 43.79 -3.03 17.89
CA LEU A 469 44.55 -1.77 17.84
C LEU A 469 45.80 -1.78 18.72
N SER A 470 45.76 -2.51 19.84
CA SER A 470 46.91 -2.69 20.73
C SER A 470 47.85 -3.83 20.31
N GLY A 471 47.46 -4.66 19.33
CA GLY A 471 48.24 -5.83 18.92
C GLY A 471 48.37 -6.89 20.02
N MET A 472 47.42 -6.92 20.97
CA MET A 472 47.43 -7.83 22.12
C MET A 472 46.37 -8.93 21.97
N GLY A 473 46.85 -10.15 21.73
CA GLY A 473 46.06 -11.36 21.89
C GLY A 473 45.99 -11.79 23.36
N GLY A 474 44.86 -12.36 23.79
CA GLY A 474 44.68 -12.90 25.13
C GLY A 474 44.37 -14.40 25.10
N TRP A 475 44.76 -15.12 26.14
CA TRP A 475 44.39 -16.51 26.35
C TRP A 475 44.07 -16.81 27.81
N LEU A 476 43.24 -17.82 28.01
CA LEU A 476 42.91 -18.40 29.31
C LEU A 476 43.02 -19.92 29.20
N TRP A 477 43.67 -20.54 30.18
CA TRP A 477 43.70 -21.99 30.38
C TRP A 477 42.96 -22.32 31.67
N ASP A 478 41.91 -23.15 31.61
CA ASP A 478 41.26 -23.72 32.79
C ASP A 478 41.92 -25.05 33.14
N VAL A 479 42.65 -25.06 34.26
CA VAL A 479 43.47 -26.21 34.69
C VAL A 479 42.58 -27.40 35.08
N ARG A 480 41.37 -27.13 35.60
CA ARG A 480 40.45 -28.18 36.07
C ARG A 480 39.63 -28.80 34.94
N GLN A 481 39.23 -27.98 33.96
CA GLN A 481 38.48 -28.45 32.79
C GLN A 481 39.40 -28.92 31.64
N ASN A 482 40.70 -28.64 31.73
CA ASN A 482 41.69 -28.88 30.67
C ASN A 482 41.22 -28.27 29.33
N SER A 483 40.75 -27.02 29.39
CA SER A 483 40.19 -26.28 28.26
C SER A 483 40.91 -24.95 28.09
N MET A 484 41.09 -24.52 26.84
CA MET A 484 41.72 -23.23 26.52
C MET A 484 40.73 -22.32 25.79
N ILE A 485 40.86 -21.02 26.02
CA ILE A 485 40.13 -19.98 25.30
C ILE A 485 41.16 -19.01 24.75
N TRP A 486 41.08 -18.71 23.46
CA TRP A 486 41.90 -17.72 22.77
C TRP A 486 41.04 -16.57 22.28
N THR A 487 41.52 -15.33 22.40
CA THR A 487 40.85 -14.20 21.75
C THR A 487 41.09 -14.23 20.24
N ARG A 488 40.19 -13.62 19.46
CA ARG A 488 40.30 -13.57 17.99
C ARG A 488 41.62 -12.97 17.51
N GLU A 489 42.17 -12.01 18.25
CA GLU A 489 43.47 -11.41 17.93
C GLU A 489 44.64 -12.39 18.16
N LEU A 490 44.55 -13.29 19.16
CA LEU A 490 45.61 -14.27 19.40
C LEU A 490 45.72 -15.30 18.28
N TYR A 491 44.59 -15.80 17.78
CA TYR A 491 44.52 -16.60 16.55
C TYR A 491 45.18 -15.87 15.37
N ARG A 492 44.84 -14.58 15.18
CA ARG A 492 45.40 -13.74 14.10
C ARG A 492 46.91 -13.58 14.20
N LEU A 493 47.46 -13.39 15.41
CA LEU A 493 48.90 -13.26 15.65
C LEU A 493 49.64 -14.58 15.44
N HIS A 494 49.06 -15.72 15.84
CA HIS A 494 49.64 -17.04 15.57
C HIS A 494 49.49 -17.48 14.11
N GLY A 495 48.57 -16.89 13.35
CA GLY A 495 48.33 -17.21 11.94
C GLY A 495 47.32 -18.35 11.74
N PHE A 496 46.45 -18.59 12.71
CA PHE A 496 45.39 -19.62 12.68
C PHE A 496 44.00 -18.98 12.52
N THR A 497 43.01 -19.77 12.10
CA THR A 497 41.58 -19.44 12.25
C THR A 497 40.94 -20.24 13.40
N PRO A 498 39.84 -19.77 14.01
CA PRO A 498 39.16 -20.49 15.08
C PRO A 498 38.78 -21.94 14.74
N ASP A 499 38.45 -22.20 13.47
CA ASP A 499 38.01 -23.52 12.99
C ASP A 499 39.18 -24.47 12.60
N GLN A 500 40.43 -23.97 12.57
CA GLN A 500 41.60 -24.78 12.17
C GLN A 500 42.17 -25.64 13.30
N VAL A 501 42.13 -25.13 14.54
CA VAL A 501 42.73 -25.77 15.71
C VAL A 501 41.87 -25.52 16.94
N GLU A 502 41.45 -26.59 17.61
CA GLU A 502 40.77 -26.50 18.90
C GLU A 502 41.78 -26.08 19.98
N PRO A 503 41.61 -24.94 20.67
CA PRO A 503 42.55 -24.45 21.66
C PRO A 503 42.76 -25.46 22.80
N GLY A 504 44.02 -25.77 23.06
CA GLY A 504 44.40 -26.75 24.08
C GLY A 504 44.51 -28.19 23.61
N SER A 505 44.13 -28.51 22.37
CA SER A 505 44.45 -29.80 21.77
C SER A 505 45.96 -30.01 21.62
N SER A 506 46.41 -31.27 21.61
CA SER A 506 47.83 -31.60 21.42
C SER A 506 48.38 -31.09 20.08
N GLU A 507 47.53 -30.98 19.06
CA GLU A 507 47.87 -30.39 17.77
C GLU A 507 48.05 -28.87 17.85
N HIS A 508 47.10 -28.17 18.50
CA HIS A 508 47.21 -26.74 18.78
C HIS A 508 48.51 -26.37 19.52
N ILE A 509 48.85 -27.12 20.58
CA ILE A 509 50.07 -26.88 21.36
C ILE A 509 51.32 -27.12 20.51
N ARG A 510 51.37 -28.23 19.75
CA ARG A 510 52.48 -28.56 18.84
C ARG A 510 52.69 -27.48 17.78
N LEU A 511 51.62 -26.98 17.16
CA LEU A 511 51.69 -25.94 16.12
C LEU A 511 52.09 -24.59 16.71
N SER A 512 51.58 -24.22 17.89
CA SER A 512 51.93 -22.97 18.56
C SER A 512 53.39 -22.95 19.02
N LEU A 513 53.92 -24.07 19.53
CA LEU A 513 55.34 -24.19 19.91
C LEU A 513 56.28 -24.17 18.69
N ALA A 514 55.82 -24.62 17.52
CA ALA A 514 56.62 -24.58 16.29
C ALA A 514 56.96 -23.15 15.84
N CYS A 515 56.14 -22.16 16.22
CA CYS A 515 56.34 -20.74 15.92
C CYS A 515 57.52 -20.08 16.65
N TYR A 516 58.07 -20.71 17.69
CA TYR A 516 59.23 -20.23 18.45
C TYR A 516 60.53 -20.84 17.90
N GLU A 517 61.65 -20.11 18.04
CA GLU A 517 62.98 -20.63 17.73
C GLU A 517 63.38 -21.75 18.72
N PRO A 518 64.24 -22.72 18.34
CA PRO A 518 64.52 -23.90 19.16
C PRO A 518 64.91 -23.60 20.61
N ASP A 519 65.80 -22.64 20.81
CA ASP A 519 66.32 -22.27 22.15
C ASP A 519 65.27 -21.54 23.02
N ASP A 520 64.29 -20.87 22.41
CA ASP A 520 63.22 -20.16 23.13
C ASP A 520 62.02 -21.08 23.47
N ARG A 521 61.89 -22.26 22.83
CA ARG A 521 60.82 -23.24 23.13
C ARG A 521 60.92 -23.80 24.55
N ASP A 522 62.11 -24.26 24.93
CA ASP A 522 62.34 -24.82 26.27
C ASP A 522 62.15 -23.74 27.34
N ARG A 523 62.49 -22.49 27.00
CA ARG A 523 62.34 -21.32 27.87
C ARG A 523 60.89 -20.90 28.11
N ILE A 524 60.02 -20.93 27.08
CA ILE A 524 58.59 -20.64 27.26
C ILE A 524 57.85 -21.79 27.94
N LEU A 525 58.21 -23.06 27.66
CA LEU A 525 57.66 -24.23 28.35
C LEU A 525 57.99 -24.20 29.84
N ALA A 526 59.26 -24.04 30.22
CA ALA A 526 59.67 -23.98 31.62
C ALA A 526 59.00 -22.82 32.39
N ALA A 527 58.74 -21.69 31.72
CA ALA A 527 58.01 -20.57 32.30
C ALA A 527 56.51 -20.88 32.49
N PHE A 528 55.88 -21.57 31.53
CA PHE A 528 54.48 -22.00 31.60
C PHE A 528 54.26 -23.06 32.69
N ASP A 529 55.09 -24.11 32.72
CA ASP A 529 54.99 -25.19 33.70
C ASP A 529 55.16 -24.65 35.13
N ASN A 530 56.14 -23.77 35.34
CA ASN A 530 56.35 -23.09 36.63
C ASN A 530 55.17 -22.19 37.04
N CYS A 531 54.45 -21.60 36.07
CA CYS A 531 53.23 -20.83 36.32
C CYS A 531 52.06 -21.71 36.73
N VAL A 532 51.90 -22.89 36.09
CA VAL A 532 50.83 -23.86 36.41
C VAL A 532 51.08 -24.58 37.74
N GLU A 533 52.30 -25.07 37.98
CA GLU A 533 52.65 -25.86 39.17
C GLU A 533 52.85 -25.01 40.43
N HIS A 534 53.49 -23.84 40.30
CA HIS A 534 53.94 -23.03 41.43
C HIS A 534 53.27 -21.64 41.51
N GLY A 535 52.40 -21.29 40.54
CA GLY A 535 51.69 -20.01 40.51
C GLY A 535 52.57 -18.80 40.14
N VAL A 536 53.78 -19.03 39.60
CA VAL A 536 54.76 -17.97 39.33
C VAL A 536 54.51 -17.30 37.98
N SER A 537 54.15 -16.01 38.01
CA SER A 537 53.98 -15.19 36.80
C SER A 537 55.27 -15.02 35.99
N PHE A 538 55.17 -14.94 34.66
CA PHE A 538 56.30 -14.66 33.77
C PHE A 538 56.06 -13.47 32.83
N ASP A 539 57.15 -12.87 32.37
CA ASP A 539 57.20 -11.78 31.37
C ASP A 539 58.43 -11.99 30.49
N LEU A 540 58.22 -12.30 29.21
CA LEU A 540 59.28 -12.73 28.29
C LEU A 540 59.15 -12.05 26.93
N GLU A 541 60.26 -11.49 26.43
CA GLU A 541 60.40 -11.02 25.05
C GLU A 541 61.28 -11.99 24.23
N MET A 542 60.81 -12.37 23.03
CA MET A 542 61.50 -13.31 22.15
C MET A 542 61.12 -13.13 20.66
N PRO A 543 61.93 -13.64 19.71
CA PRO A 543 61.53 -13.79 18.31
C PRO A 543 60.37 -14.78 18.18
N PHE A 544 59.50 -14.56 17.19
CA PHE A 544 58.38 -15.42 16.90
C PHE A 544 58.06 -15.40 15.40
N VAL A 545 57.69 -16.54 14.84
CA VAL A 545 57.30 -16.70 13.44
C VAL A 545 55.93 -17.36 13.38
N SER A 546 54.89 -16.59 13.04
CA SER A 546 53.53 -17.12 12.90
C SER A 546 53.45 -18.27 11.89
N ALA A 547 52.40 -19.07 11.93
CA ALA A 547 52.12 -20.13 10.96
C ALA A 547 51.99 -19.61 9.50
N THR A 548 51.74 -18.32 9.31
CA THR A 548 51.74 -17.63 8.00
C THR A 548 53.10 -16.99 7.68
N GLU A 549 54.19 -17.47 8.28
CA GLU A 549 55.58 -17.00 8.11
C GLU A 549 55.85 -15.52 8.48
N LYS A 550 54.89 -14.78 9.06
CA LYS A 550 55.11 -13.42 9.58
C LYS A 550 56.09 -13.49 10.76
N ARG A 551 57.27 -12.91 10.57
CA ARG A 551 58.28 -12.69 11.63
C ARG A 551 57.87 -11.50 12.50
N MET A 552 57.95 -11.69 13.82
CA MET A 552 57.63 -10.69 14.84
C MET A 552 58.63 -10.81 16.00
N ARG A 553 58.80 -9.75 16.78
CA ARG A 553 59.22 -9.87 18.19
C ARG A 553 57.96 -9.75 19.04
N ILE A 554 57.78 -10.71 19.93
CA ILE A 554 56.60 -10.76 20.80
C ILE A 554 57.01 -10.59 22.25
N ARG A 555 56.09 -10.04 23.05
CA ARG A 555 56.14 -10.05 24.50
C ARG A 555 54.98 -10.87 25.03
N THR A 556 55.26 -11.90 25.82
CA THR A 556 54.24 -12.77 26.42
C THR A 556 54.31 -12.67 27.94
N ARG A 557 53.14 -12.47 28.57
CA ARG A 557 52.97 -12.32 30.01
C ARG A 557 51.83 -13.20 30.49
N ALA A 558 51.98 -13.88 31.62
CA ALA A 558 50.90 -14.68 32.20
C ALA A 558 50.91 -14.69 33.73
N GLU A 559 49.71 -14.83 34.30
CA GLU A 559 49.44 -14.86 35.74
C GLU A 559 48.51 -16.04 36.08
N ALA A 560 48.70 -16.64 37.25
CA ALA A 560 47.90 -17.74 37.76
C ALA A 560 46.78 -17.24 38.68
N ILE A 561 45.56 -17.72 38.47
CA ILE A 561 44.39 -17.48 39.33
C ILE A 561 44.19 -18.70 40.23
N LEU A 562 44.30 -18.49 41.54
CA LEU A 562 44.15 -19.55 42.54
C LEU A 562 42.72 -19.61 43.11
N GLU A 563 42.20 -20.82 43.29
CA GLU A 563 40.96 -21.08 44.03
C GLU A 563 41.21 -22.16 45.08
N GLY A 564 41.06 -21.82 46.36
CA GLY A 564 41.28 -22.77 47.46
C GLY A 564 42.75 -23.09 47.78
N GLY A 565 43.70 -22.35 47.18
CA GLY A 565 45.15 -22.54 47.36
C GLY A 565 45.83 -23.31 46.22
N GLU A 566 45.05 -23.87 45.29
CA GLU A 566 45.54 -24.50 44.05
C GLU A 566 45.28 -23.58 42.85
N VAL A 567 46.12 -23.67 41.81
CA VAL A 567 45.93 -22.92 40.56
C VAL A 567 44.72 -23.48 39.83
N SER A 568 43.66 -22.66 39.66
CA SER A 568 42.47 -23.06 38.91
C SER A 568 42.53 -22.65 37.45
N LYS A 569 43.15 -21.50 37.14
CA LYS A 569 43.24 -20.95 35.78
C LYS A 569 44.57 -20.23 35.60
N VAL A 570 45.07 -20.18 34.36
CA VAL A 570 46.18 -19.29 33.97
C VAL A 570 45.68 -18.37 32.87
N VAL A 571 45.93 -17.08 33.00
CA VAL A 571 45.53 -16.06 32.03
C VAL A 571 46.78 -15.34 31.53
N GLY A 572 46.88 -15.16 30.21
CA GLY A 572 48.01 -14.49 29.61
C GLY A 572 47.67 -13.59 28.44
N ILE A 573 48.61 -12.70 28.13
CA ILE A 573 48.59 -11.76 27.02
C ILE A 573 49.83 -11.97 26.14
N PHE A 574 49.68 -11.67 24.86
CA PHE A 574 50.69 -11.85 23.81
C PHE A 574 50.66 -10.62 22.90
N GLU A 575 51.75 -9.85 22.90
CA GLU A 575 51.85 -8.50 22.33
C GLU A 575 52.89 -8.48 21.20
N ASP A 576 52.54 -8.02 19.99
CA ASP A 576 53.52 -7.78 18.90
C ASP A 576 54.26 -6.44 19.14
N VAL A 577 55.50 -6.51 19.63
CA VAL A 577 56.33 -5.33 19.95
C VAL A 577 57.24 -4.91 18.78
N THR A 578 57.07 -5.51 17.60
CA THR A 578 57.93 -5.30 16.43
C THR A 578 57.91 -3.85 15.94
N GLU A 579 56.72 -3.27 15.74
CA GLU A 579 56.61 -1.90 15.23
C GLU A 579 57.21 -0.88 16.18
N ARG A 580 56.99 -1.04 17.50
CA ARG A 580 57.56 -0.13 18.51
C ARG A 580 59.09 -0.07 18.43
N ARG A 581 59.78 -1.22 18.34
CA ARG A 581 61.24 -1.24 18.25
C ARG A 581 61.76 -0.77 16.89
N ILE A 582 61.06 -1.07 15.80
CA ILE A 582 61.35 -0.48 14.49
C ILE A 582 61.16 1.05 14.54
N LEU A 583 60.16 1.56 15.24
CA LEU A 583 59.87 2.98 15.35
C LEU A 583 60.94 3.70 16.16
N GLU A 584 61.39 3.13 17.29
CA GLU A 584 62.50 3.65 18.09
C GLU A 584 63.81 3.72 17.27
N GLN A 585 64.18 2.66 16.53
CA GLN A 585 65.33 2.70 15.59
C GLN A 585 65.12 3.68 14.42
N ARG A 586 63.88 3.83 13.93
CA ARG A 586 63.55 4.84 12.91
C ARG A 586 63.66 6.24 13.45
N TYR A 587 63.33 6.51 14.72
CA TYR A 587 63.49 7.84 15.32
C TYR A 587 64.97 8.23 15.39
N GLU A 588 65.86 7.33 15.81
CA GLU A 588 67.31 7.55 15.73
C GLU A 588 67.75 7.82 14.28
N THR A 589 67.32 6.98 13.34
CA THR A 589 67.65 7.14 11.91
C THR A 589 67.14 8.48 11.35
N LEU A 590 65.91 8.87 11.66
CA LEU A 590 65.29 10.13 11.25
C LEU A 590 66.02 11.33 11.84
N PHE A 591 66.40 11.28 13.13
CA PHE A 591 67.14 12.35 13.80
C PHE A 591 68.49 12.62 13.10
N TRP A 592 69.25 11.57 12.79
CA TRP A 592 70.54 11.67 12.11
C TRP A 592 70.44 12.07 10.63
N HIS A 593 69.41 11.59 9.92
CA HIS A 593 69.19 11.86 8.49
C HIS A 593 68.25 13.04 8.20
N MET A 594 67.77 13.76 9.21
CA MET A 594 66.92 14.93 9.02
C MET A 594 67.63 15.97 8.15
N LEU A 595 66.87 16.59 7.25
CA LEU A 595 67.37 17.67 6.40
C LEU A 595 67.35 19.03 7.11
N ASP A 596 66.42 19.20 8.04
CA ASP A 596 66.23 20.40 8.85
C ASP A 596 67.18 20.39 10.06
N GLY A 597 67.73 21.56 10.39
CA GLY A 597 68.62 21.73 11.54
C GLY A 597 67.85 21.56 12.84
N PHE A 598 68.36 20.72 13.73
CA PHE A 598 67.85 20.54 15.09
C PHE A 598 68.90 20.96 16.10
N ALA A 599 68.50 21.71 17.13
CA ALA A 599 69.30 21.92 18.31
C ALA A 599 68.45 21.97 19.60
N LEU A 600 68.86 21.17 20.58
CA LEU A 600 68.37 21.17 21.95
C LEU A 600 69.27 22.06 22.81
N HIS A 601 68.66 22.93 23.61
CA HIS A 601 69.34 23.91 24.44
C HIS A 601 68.78 23.97 25.86
N GLU A 602 69.59 24.47 26.78
CA GLU A 602 69.23 24.86 28.15
C GLU A 602 69.25 26.38 28.26
N ILE A 603 68.21 26.99 28.83
CA ILE A 603 68.16 28.45 29.04
C ILE A 603 68.97 28.82 30.30
N ILE A 604 69.75 29.90 30.21
CA ILE A 604 70.49 30.47 31.34
C ILE A 604 69.79 31.76 31.76
N CYS A 605 69.40 31.84 33.03
CA CYS A 605 68.73 32.99 33.61
C CYS A 605 69.62 33.75 34.61
N ASP A 606 69.31 35.03 34.84
CA ASP A 606 69.85 35.81 35.95
C ASP A 606 69.22 35.43 37.31
N ALA A 607 69.62 36.12 38.39
CA ALA A 607 69.12 35.83 39.73
C ALA A 607 67.63 36.20 39.91
N GLU A 608 67.12 37.06 39.03
CA GLU A 608 65.73 37.52 38.96
C GLU A 608 64.86 36.62 38.05
N GLY A 609 65.45 35.68 37.32
CA GLY A 609 64.77 34.69 36.47
C GLY A 609 64.62 35.07 34.99
N HIS A 610 65.24 36.16 34.53
CA HIS A 610 65.18 36.57 33.12
C HIS A 610 66.21 35.82 32.27
N PRO A 611 65.88 35.41 31.04
CA PRO A 611 66.82 34.73 30.14
C PRO A 611 67.94 35.68 29.68
N VAL A 612 69.19 35.32 29.97
CA VAL A 612 70.38 36.13 29.61
C VAL A 612 71.23 35.51 28.51
N ASP A 613 71.22 34.17 28.39
CA ASP A 613 71.93 33.39 27.37
C ASP A 613 71.31 31.98 27.29
N TYR A 614 71.79 31.11 26.40
CA TYR A 614 71.43 29.69 26.39
C TYR A 614 72.62 28.80 26.04
N ARG A 615 72.60 27.53 26.45
CA ARG A 615 73.67 26.54 26.26
C ARG A 615 73.25 25.47 25.27
N PHE A 616 74.13 25.09 24.33
CA PHE A 616 73.88 23.95 23.43
C PHE A 616 74.02 22.61 24.16
N LEU A 617 72.99 21.77 24.13
CA LEU A 617 73.01 20.41 24.71
C LEU A 617 73.26 19.34 23.64
N GLU A 618 72.57 19.43 22.51
CA GLU A 618 72.63 18.46 21.42
C GLU A 618 72.20 19.09 20.11
N VAL A 619 72.84 18.73 18.99
CA VAL A 619 72.50 19.19 17.64
C VAL A 619 72.59 18.03 16.66
N ASN A 620 71.86 18.09 15.55
CA ASN A 620 71.94 17.08 14.48
C ASN A 620 72.92 17.52 13.35
N PRO A 621 73.31 16.64 12.41
CA PRO A 621 74.22 17.01 11.32
C PRO A 621 73.67 18.06 10.34
N ALA A 622 72.34 18.28 10.32
CA ALA A 622 71.75 19.33 9.50
C ALA A 622 71.97 20.73 10.09
N PHE A 623 71.99 20.84 11.43
CA PHE A 623 72.33 22.07 12.12
C PHE A 623 73.69 22.58 11.66
N GLU A 624 74.68 21.69 11.60
CA GLU A 624 76.04 21.97 11.15
C GLU A 624 76.06 22.44 9.69
N ARG A 625 75.30 21.79 8.80
CA ARG A 625 75.20 22.17 7.37
C ARG A 625 74.52 23.52 7.14
N HIS A 626 73.49 23.86 7.92
CA HIS A 626 72.74 25.10 7.73
C HIS A 626 73.41 26.32 8.36
N THR A 627 74.06 26.14 9.52
CA THR A 627 74.67 27.24 10.30
C THR A 627 76.18 27.36 10.14
N GLY A 628 76.86 26.30 9.68
CA GLY A 628 78.33 26.21 9.64
C GLY A 628 78.99 25.91 10.99
N LEU A 629 78.21 25.70 12.06
CA LEU A 629 78.72 25.48 13.43
C LEU A 629 78.80 23.97 13.74
N MET A 630 80.01 23.49 14.09
CA MET A 630 80.26 22.07 14.38
C MET A 630 79.82 21.67 15.79
N ALA A 631 79.16 20.52 15.93
CA ALA A 631 78.64 20.00 17.20
C ALA A 631 79.73 19.83 18.27
N SER A 632 80.94 19.43 17.87
CA SER A 632 82.11 19.28 18.75
C SER A 632 82.55 20.59 19.40
N ASP A 633 82.32 21.70 18.73
CA ASP A 633 82.92 23.00 19.05
C ASP A 633 81.96 23.91 19.83
N ILE A 634 80.67 23.54 19.87
CA ILE A 634 79.58 24.32 20.49
C ILE A 634 78.90 23.60 21.67
N LYS A 635 78.92 22.25 21.73
CA LYS A 635 78.24 21.50 22.79
C LYS A 635 78.79 21.87 24.17
N GLY A 636 77.89 22.29 25.07
CA GLY A 636 78.21 22.76 26.42
C GLY A 636 78.58 24.26 26.54
N ARG A 637 78.78 24.97 25.42
CA ARG A 637 79.07 26.42 25.36
C ARG A 637 77.80 27.25 25.23
N THR A 638 77.90 28.57 25.45
CA THR A 638 76.73 29.47 25.37
C THR A 638 76.55 30.11 24.00
N ALA A 639 75.35 30.63 23.71
CA ALA A 639 75.01 31.25 22.44
C ALA A 639 75.90 32.47 22.16
N ARG A 640 76.17 33.30 23.16
CA ARG A 640 77.05 34.48 23.01
C ARG A 640 78.53 34.12 22.82
N GLU A 641 78.99 32.99 23.37
CA GLU A 641 80.35 32.47 23.13
C GLU A 641 80.55 31.94 21.69
N VAL A 642 79.49 31.47 21.06
CA VAL A 642 79.50 30.87 19.71
C VAL A 642 79.12 31.89 18.64
N MET A 643 78.17 32.78 18.92
CA MET A 643 77.66 33.83 18.04
C MET A 643 77.64 35.19 18.77
N PRO A 644 78.77 35.92 18.83
CA PRO A 644 78.86 37.20 19.55
C PRO A 644 77.93 38.31 19.04
N ALA A 645 77.44 38.19 17.81
CA ALA A 645 76.51 39.13 17.18
C ALA A 645 75.03 38.71 17.25
N ILE A 646 74.68 37.72 18.09
CA ILE A 646 73.29 37.28 18.27
C ILE A 646 72.41 38.40 18.81
N GLU A 647 71.27 38.65 18.16
CA GLU A 647 70.33 39.70 18.56
C GLU A 647 69.56 39.24 19.82
N GLN A 648 69.35 40.16 20.76
CA GLN A 648 68.69 39.86 22.04
C GLN A 648 67.31 39.21 21.87
N VAL A 649 66.59 39.59 20.81
CA VAL A 649 65.26 39.07 20.44
C VAL A 649 65.23 37.54 20.35
N TRP A 650 66.30 36.88 19.92
CA TRP A 650 66.38 35.42 19.86
C TRP A 650 66.46 34.78 21.26
N ILE A 651 67.28 35.36 22.13
CA ILE A 651 67.45 34.90 23.52
C ILE A 651 66.14 35.10 24.29
N ASP A 652 65.48 36.25 24.12
CA ASP A 652 64.19 36.56 24.74
C ASP A 652 63.08 35.62 24.23
N THR A 653 63.05 35.36 22.91
CA THR A 653 62.05 34.50 22.27
C THR A 653 62.17 33.06 22.73
N TYR A 654 63.38 32.48 22.71
CA TYR A 654 63.60 31.11 23.17
C TYR A 654 63.53 30.98 24.69
N GLY A 655 63.93 32.02 25.43
CA GLY A 655 63.75 32.08 26.88
C GLY A 655 62.28 32.05 27.29
N ARG A 656 61.41 32.79 26.59
CA ARG A 656 59.96 32.67 26.77
C ARG A 656 59.48 31.23 26.53
N VAL A 657 59.90 30.56 25.46
CA VAL A 657 59.52 29.15 25.18
C VAL A 657 59.94 28.22 26.33
N ALA A 658 61.19 28.31 26.79
CA ALA A 658 61.71 27.45 27.86
C ALA A 658 61.00 27.67 29.22
N LEU A 659 60.61 28.91 29.50
CA LEU A 659 59.95 29.30 30.75
C LEU A 659 58.43 29.05 30.73
N THR A 660 57.70 29.56 29.73
CA THR A 660 56.23 29.42 29.65
C THR A 660 55.82 28.03 29.16
N GLY A 661 56.59 27.45 28.23
CA GLY A 661 56.23 26.23 27.51
C GLY A 661 55.39 26.45 26.26
N GLU A 662 55.05 27.71 25.94
CA GLU A 662 54.34 28.02 24.70
C GLU A 662 55.30 27.84 23.51
N PRO A 663 54.99 26.94 22.55
CA PRO A 663 55.80 26.79 21.36
C PRO A 663 55.63 28.01 20.45
N VAL A 664 56.72 28.44 19.83
CA VAL A 664 56.70 29.51 18.83
C VAL A 664 57.05 28.94 17.46
N LEU A 665 56.28 29.36 16.47
CA LEU A 665 56.53 29.10 15.06
C LEU A 665 56.64 30.44 14.37
N PHE A 666 57.75 30.69 13.70
CA PHE A 666 57.94 31.92 12.93
C PHE A 666 58.83 31.68 11.71
N GLU A 667 58.64 32.51 10.70
CA GLU A 667 59.48 32.56 9.51
C GLU A 667 60.14 33.93 9.49
N GLU A 668 61.42 33.98 9.86
CA GLU A 668 62.15 35.24 9.97
C GLU A 668 63.41 35.25 9.11
N TYR A 669 63.80 36.47 8.74
CA TYR A 669 65.03 36.71 8.00
C TYR A 669 66.19 36.87 8.98
N ALA A 670 67.07 35.88 9.04
CA ALA A 670 68.25 35.91 9.90
C ALA A 670 69.35 36.77 9.24
N ALA A 671 69.45 38.04 9.65
CA ALA A 671 70.39 39.00 9.07
C ALA A 671 71.87 38.54 9.16
N ALA A 672 72.25 37.80 10.20
CA ALA A 672 73.58 37.21 10.35
C ALA A 672 73.92 36.10 9.34
N GLN A 673 72.92 35.58 8.61
CA GLN A 673 73.05 34.42 7.70
C GLN A 673 72.46 34.68 6.29
N ASP A 674 71.89 35.86 6.04
CA ASP A 674 71.25 36.29 4.77
C ASP A 674 70.22 35.28 4.21
N LYS A 675 69.37 34.73 5.10
CA LYS A 675 68.43 33.64 4.78
C LYS A 675 67.10 33.78 5.51
N TYR A 676 66.04 33.29 4.88
CA TYR A 676 64.75 33.08 5.55
C TYR A 676 64.73 31.70 6.19
N PHE A 677 64.69 31.66 7.51
CA PHE A 677 64.51 30.42 8.26
C PHE A 677 63.08 30.27 8.73
N HIS A 678 62.49 29.12 8.46
CA HIS A 678 61.29 28.66 9.14
C HIS A 678 61.75 27.98 10.43
N VAL A 679 61.44 28.56 11.59
CA VAL A 679 61.89 28.10 12.90
C VAL A 679 60.70 27.68 13.74
N THR A 680 60.70 26.43 14.18
CA THR A 680 59.83 25.92 15.25
C THR A 680 60.66 25.79 16.51
N ALA A 681 60.29 26.46 17.61
CA ALA A 681 60.89 26.24 18.92
C ALA A 681 59.83 25.84 19.95
N PHE A 682 60.11 24.78 20.71
CA PHE A 682 59.20 24.22 21.71
C PHE A 682 59.97 23.77 22.96
N ARG A 683 59.25 23.56 24.07
CA ARG A 683 59.81 23.12 25.35
C ARG A 683 59.71 21.59 25.51
N PRO A 684 60.79 20.82 25.35
CA PRO A 684 60.78 19.37 25.60
C PRO A 684 60.82 19.02 27.10
N ALA A 685 61.45 19.88 27.91
CA ALA A 685 61.57 19.74 29.36
C ALA A 685 61.65 21.14 30.02
N PRO A 686 61.38 21.28 31.33
CA PRO A 686 61.56 22.55 32.04
C PRO A 686 62.96 23.13 31.84
N MET A 687 63.06 24.45 31.66
CA MET A 687 64.33 25.17 31.37
C MET A 687 65.04 24.78 30.07
N GLN A 688 64.42 23.97 29.20
CA GLN A 688 64.99 23.61 27.90
C GLN A 688 64.12 24.09 26.74
N PHE A 689 64.74 24.32 25.59
CA PHE A 689 64.03 24.45 24.32
C PHE A 689 64.73 23.67 23.22
N ALA A 690 63.95 23.02 22.38
CA ALA A 690 64.41 22.44 21.12
C ALA A 690 63.97 23.35 19.98
N CYS A 691 64.88 23.68 19.06
CA CYS A 691 64.54 24.34 17.81
C CYS A 691 64.75 23.38 16.62
N ILE A 692 63.79 23.38 15.70
CA ILE A 692 63.88 22.78 14.37
C ILE A 692 63.80 23.92 13.36
N PHE A 693 64.73 24.00 12.42
CA PHE A 693 64.73 25.05 11.40
C PHE A 693 65.18 24.60 10.02
N SER A 694 64.60 25.23 9.00
CA SER A 694 64.93 25.00 7.59
C SER A 694 65.01 26.31 6.80
N ASP A 695 65.91 26.33 5.82
CA ASP A 695 66.02 27.42 4.85
C ASP A 695 64.86 27.33 3.85
N VAL A 696 63.92 28.27 3.94
CA VAL A 696 62.68 28.29 3.12
C VAL A 696 62.71 29.35 2.02
N SER A 697 63.89 29.91 1.75
CA SER A 697 64.09 31.02 0.82
C SER A 697 63.61 30.71 -0.62
N GLU A 698 63.63 29.44 -1.03
CA GLU A 698 63.12 29.00 -2.34
C GLU A 698 61.62 28.69 -2.33
N ARG A 699 61.10 28.03 -1.27
CA ARG A 699 59.65 27.74 -1.13
C ARG A 699 58.81 29.02 -1.20
N LYS A 700 59.27 30.09 -0.55
CA LYS A 700 58.61 31.42 -0.57
C LYS A 700 58.49 32.04 -1.96
N ARG A 701 59.29 31.61 -2.94
CA ARG A 701 59.14 32.02 -4.35
C ARG A 701 58.05 31.20 -5.03
N HIS A 702 58.14 29.87 -5.02
CA HIS A 702 57.18 29.00 -5.72
C HIS A 702 55.74 29.02 -5.17
N GLU A 703 55.58 29.19 -3.85
CA GLU A 703 54.25 29.27 -3.20
C GLU A 703 53.42 30.45 -3.73
N ARG A 704 54.11 31.56 -4.07
CA ARG A 704 53.49 32.75 -4.68
C ARG A 704 52.97 32.45 -6.08
N ASP A 705 53.72 31.70 -6.89
CA ASP A 705 53.36 31.45 -8.29
C ASP A 705 52.20 30.43 -8.42
N LEU A 706 52.22 29.37 -7.61
CA LEU A 706 51.23 28.28 -7.69
C LEU A 706 49.80 28.74 -7.33
N ARG A 707 49.66 29.63 -6.33
CA ARG A 707 48.35 30.14 -5.90
C ARG A 707 47.61 30.83 -7.04
N HIS A 708 48.30 31.69 -7.79
CA HIS A 708 47.74 32.42 -8.93
C HIS A 708 47.27 31.49 -10.07
N ALA A 709 47.91 30.33 -10.26
CA ALA A 709 47.52 29.36 -11.29
C ALA A 709 46.24 28.57 -10.92
N LYS A 710 46.09 28.20 -9.64
CA LYS A 710 44.94 27.42 -9.17
C LYS A 710 43.62 28.21 -9.28
N GLU A 711 43.62 29.45 -8.80
CA GLU A 711 42.43 30.32 -8.76
C GLU A 711 41.85 30.55 -10.18
N ALA A 712 42.70 30.62 -11.20
CA ALA A 712 42.28 30.74 -12.60
C ALA A 712 41.57 29.49 -13.16
N ALA A 713 41.99 28.29 -12.74
CA ALA A 713 41.45 27.03 -13.25
C ALA A 713 40.06 26.71 -12.66
N GLU A 714 39.86 26.97 -11.36
CA GLU A 714 38.58 26.72 -10.69
C GLU A 714 37.48 27.66 -11.19
N ALA A 715 37.80 28.93 -11.43
CA ALA A 715 36.88 29.92 -12.00
C ALA A 715 36.36 29.51 -13.40
N ALA A 716 37.23 28.97 -14.25
CA ALA A 716 36.86 28.55 -15.61
C ALA A 716 35.84 27.38 -15.63
N ASN A 717 35.94 26.44 -14.69
CA ASN A 717 35.07 25.26 -14.66
C ASN A 717 33.65 25.58 -14.15
N VAL A 718 33.53 26.51 -13.20
CA VAL A 718 32.23 27.02 -12.72
C VAL A 718 31.51 27.74 -13.87
N ALA A 719 32.19 28.69 -14.53
CA ALA A 719 31.63 29.45 -15.64
C ALA A 719 31.12 28.56 -16.79
N LYS A 720 31.86 27.51 -17.16
CA LYS A 720 31.45 26.53 -18.18
C LYS A 720 30.13 25.83 -17.82
N SER A 721 29.93 25.51 -16.54
CA SER A 721 28.76 24.77 -16.06
C SER A 721 27.50 25.64 -16.00
N GLU A 722 27.64 26.90 -15.61
CA GLU A 722 26.53 27.87 -15.55
C GLU A 722 26.08 28.28 -16.96
N PHE A 723 27.04 28.50 -17.88
CA PHE A 723 26.76 28.81 -19.28
C PHE A 723 25.86 27.76 -19.95
N LEU A 724 26.17 26.47 -19.79
CA LEU A 724 25.37 25.38 -20.38
C LEU A 724 23.97 25.25 -19.77
N ALA A 725 23.80 25.57 -18.49
CA ALA A 725 22.50 25.55 -17.83
C ALA A 725 21.59 26.68 -18.35
N ASN A 726 22.14 27.90 -18.45
CA ASN A 726 21.41 29.08 -18.92
C ASN A 726 21.03 28.94 -20.40
N MET A 727 21.97 28.51 -21.26
CA MET A 727 21.73 28.32 -22.69
C MET A 727 20.59 27.33 -22.99
N SER A 728 20.38 26.29 -22.18
CA SER A 728 19.23 25.41 -22.41
C SER A 728 17.88 26.06 -22.09
N HIS A 729 17.80 26.99 -21.13
CA HIS A 729 16.56 27.72 -20.86
C HIS A 729 16.26 28.70 -22.00
N GLU A 730 17.27 29.42 -22.48
CA GLU A 730 17.13 30.34 -23.62
C GLU A 730 16.78 29.62 -24.94
N ILE A 731 17.22 28.38 -25.16
CA ILE A 731 16.85 27.61 -26.36
C ILE A 731 15.45 26.97 -26.22
N ARG A 732 15.06 26.51 -25.03
CA ARG A 732 13.79 25.82 -24.80
C ARG A 732 12.58 26.74 -24.95
N THR A 733 12.70 27.98 -24.48
CA THR A 733 11.61 28.97 -24.49
C THR A 733 11.05 29.23 -25.90
N PRO A 734 11.84 29.66 -26.91
CA PRO A 734 11.33 29.87 -28.27
C PRO A 734 10.88 28.57 -28.95
N LEU A 735 11.49 27.42 -28.60
CA LEU A 735 11.11 26.12 -29.16
C LEU A 735 9.72 25.67 -28.68
N ASN A 736 9.38 25.90 -27.41
CA ASN A 736 8.04 25.65 -26.88
C ASN A 736 6.98 26.53 -27.56
N GLY A 737 7.29 27.81 -27.81
CA GLY A 737 6.42 28.71 -28.58
C GLY A 737 6.15 28.22 -30.00
N ILE A 738 7.17 27.72 -30.71
CA ILE A 738 7.02 27.10 -32.03
C ILE A 738 6.10 25.86 -31.97
N ILE A 739 6.27 24.99 -30.97
CA ILE A 739 5.43 23.79 -30.79
C ILE A 739 3.97 24.17 -30.52
N GLY A 740 3.73 25.17 -29.67
CA GLY A 740 2.38 25.69 -29.40
C GLY A 740 1.70 26.22 -30.67
N ILE A 741 2.41 26.99 -31.49
CA ILE A 741 1.88 27.49 -32.78
C ILE A 741 1.55 26.33 -33.73
N LEU A 742 2.38 25.30 -33.80
CA LEU A 742 2.14 24.13 -34.65
C LEU A 742 0.92 23.32 -34.18
N GLN A 743 0.74 23.15 -32.87
CA GLN A 743 -0.44 22.51 -32.28
C GLN A 743 -1.72 23.31 -32.54
N LEU A 744 -1.66 24.64 -32.51
CA LEU A 744 -2.79 25.51 -32.89
C LEU A 744 -3.16 25.32 -34.37
N LEU A 745 -2.18 25.28 -35.27
CA LEU A 745 -2.42 25.10 -36.71
C LEU A 745 -3.08 23.74 -37.00
N ASP A 746 -2.62 22.66 -36.36
CA ASP A 746 -3.21 21.31 -36.51
C ASP A 746 -4.68 21.23 -36.03
N SER A 747 -5.11 22.17 -35.17
CA SER A 747 -6.50 22.28 -34.71
C SER A 747 -7.44 23.04 -35.66
N MET A 748 -6.93 23.60 -36.76
CA MET A 748 -7.71 24.36 -37.76
C MET A 748 -8.15 23.46 -38.93
N GLU A 749 -9.13 23.93 -39.72
CA GLU A 749 -9.45 23.31 -41.03
C GLU A 749 -8.33 23.59 -42.05
N LEU A 750 -7.26 22.81 -41.98
CA LEU A 750 -6.14 22.84 -42.92
C LEU A 750 -6.45 22.03 -44.18
N SER A 751 -5.93 22.47 -45.33
CA SER A 751 -5.81 21.57 -46.49
C SER A 751 -4.74 20.50 -46.24
N GLU A 752 -4.85 19.36 -46.93
CA GLU A 752 -3.92 18.23 -46.80
C GLU A 752 -2.44 18.64 -46.94
N GLU A 753 -2.11 19.60 -47.82
CA GLU A 753 -0.75 20.11 -47.99
C GLU A 753 -0.25 20.90 -46.74
N HIS A 754 -1.09 21.77 -46.18
CA HIS A 754 -0.75 22.49 -44.94
C HIS A 754 -0.65 21.56 -43.73
N LYS A 755 -1.53 20.54 -43.67
CA LYS A 755 -1.51 19.54 -42.60
C LYS A 755 -0.21 18.74 -42.58
N ASN A 756 0.25 18.28 -43.75
CA ASN A 756 1.55 17.62 -43.90
C ASN A 756 2.73 18.53 -43.48
N LEU A 757 2.67 19.83 -43.79
CA LEU A 757 3.70 20.80 -43.36
C LEU A 757 3.74 20.98 -41.84
N VAL A 758 2.57 21.05 -41.19
CA VAL A 758 2.45 21.17 -39.73
C VAL A 758 2.93 19.90 -39.03
N GLU A 759 2.55 18.71 -39.52
CA GLU A 759 3.02 17.42 -38.98
C GLU A 759 4.55 17.26 -39.11
N LEU A 760 5.13 17.66 -40.25
CA LEU A 760 6.57 17.63 -40.48
C LEU A 760 7.32 18.62 -39.57
N ALA A 761 6.79 19.82 -39.39
CA ALA A 761 7.38 20.83 -38.51
C ALA A 761 7.27 20.42 -37.03
N GLY A 762 6.14 19.85 -36.59
CA GLY A 762 5.97 19.32 -35.23
C GLY A 762 6.96 18.20 -34.94
N THR A 763 7.06 17.22 -35.85
CA THR A 763 8.05 16.14 -35.78
C THR A 763 9.50 16.65 -35.71
N SER A 764 9.78 17.81 -36.34
CA SER A 764 11.12 18.42 -36.32
C SER A 764 11.42 19.15 -35.00
N ALA A 765 10.42 19.82 -34.43
CA ALA A 765 10.53 20.49 -33.14
C ALA A 765 10.68 19.48 -31.98
N ASP A 766 9.92 18.37 -32.00
CA ASP A 766 10.06 17.28 -31.03
C ASP A 766 11.46 16.67 -31.04
N ARG A 767 12.03 16.43 -32.24
CA ARG A 767 13.42 15.95 -32.40
C ARG A 767 14.44 16.91 -31.80
N LEU A 768 14.24 18.22 -31.97
CA LEU A 768 15.14 19.23 -31.41
C LEU A 768 15.06 19.28 -29.87
N ASN A 769 13.87 19.12 -29.30
CA ASN A 769 13.65 19.03 -27.86
C ASN A 769 14.36 17.82 -27.24
N VAL A 770 14.29 16.64 -27.87
CA VAL A 770 15.02 15.44 -27.43
C VAL A 770 16.53 15.68 -27.46
N LEU A 771 17.06 16.26 -28.54
CA LEU A 771 18.49 16.56 -28.66
C LEU A 771 19.01 17.55 -27.61
N LEU A 772 18.22 18.58 -27.29
CA LEU A 772 18.56 19.55 -26.24
C LEU A 772 18.63 18.86 -24.86
N SER A 773 17.70 17.94 -24.58
CA SER A 773 17.69 17.16 -23.35
C SER A 773 18.90 16.21 -23.24
N ASP A 774 19.28 15.53 -24.33
CA ASP A 774 20.45 14.63 -24.36
C ASP A 774 21.76 15.38 -24.09
N ILE A 775 21.93 16.58 -24.66
CA ILE A 775 23.11 17.44 -24.42
C ILE A 775 23.18 17.89 -22.95
N LEU A 776 22.04 18.28 -22.36
CA LEU A 776 21.95 18.65 -20.95
C LEU A 776 22.27 17.49 -20.00
N ASP A 777 21.72 16.30 -20.27
CA ASP A 777 22.01 15.12 -19.47
C ASP A 777 23.52 14.81 -19.51
N LEU A 778 24.17 14.88 -20.68
CA LEU A 778 25.62 14.72 -20.79
C LEU A 778 26.40 15.76 -19.96
N ALA A 779 26.04 17.05 -20.05
CA ALA A 779 26.71 18.11 -19.30
C ALA A 779 26.55 17.96 -17.76
N ARG A 780 25.37 17.53 -17.29
CA ARG A 780 25.10 17.23 -15.87
C ARG A 780 25.87 16.00 -15.39
N ILE A 781 26.08 15.04 -16.28
CA ILE A 781 26.85 13.81 -16.06
C ILE A 781 28.37 14.07 -15.98
N GLU A 782 28.91 14.96 -16.82
CA GLU A 782 30.32 15.37 -16.79
C GLU A 782 30.65 16.18 -15.53
N SER A 783 29.75 17.08 -15.14
CA SER A 783 29.89 17.90 -13.92
C SER A 783 29.56 17.17 -12.61
N GLY A 784 29.22 15.87 -12.66
CA GLY A 784 28.89 15.06 -11.48
C GLY A 784 27.56 15.42 -10.80
N LYS A 785 26.72 16.23 -11.46
CA LYS A 785 25.45 16.76 -10.91
C LYS A 785 24.23 15.88 -11.21
N LEU A 786 24.36 14.78 -11.96
CA LEU A 786 23.26 13.84 -12.20
C LEU A 786 23.12 12.84 -11.03
N ALA A 787 22.01 12.92 -10.29
CA ALA A 787 21.64 11.94 -9.27
C ALA A 787 20.72 10.85 -9.84
N ILE A 788 20.96 9.59 -9.43
CA ILE A 788 20.11 8.43 -9.72
C ILE A 788 19.02 8.32 -8.64
N LYS A 789 17.75 8.22 -9.03
CA LYS A 789 16.62 8.08 -8.08
C LYS A 789 16.24 6.62 -7.87
N ALA A 790 16.49 6.07 -6.68
CA ALA A 790 16.07 4.71 -6.34
C ALA A 790 14.59 4.68 -5.94
N MET A 791 13.71 4.18 -6.82
CA MET A 791 12.27 4.05 -6.56
C MET A 791 11.75 2.63 -6.86
N PRO A 792 10.72 2.12 -6.16
CA PRO A 792 10.10 0.83 -6.50
C PRO A 792 9.28 0.91 -7.80
N PHE A 793 9.50 0.00 -8.75
CA PHE A 793 8.70 -0.12 -9.97
C PHE A 793 8.55 -1.58 -10.46
N LYS A 794 7.66 -1.82 -11.42
CA LYS A 794 7.36 -3.16 -11.96
C LYS A 794 8.07 -3.38 -13.31
N PRO A 795 8.92 -4.40 -13.49
CA PRO A 795 9.56 -4.70 -14.78
C PRO A 795 8.55 -4.94 -15.93
N LYS A 796 7.31 -5.33 -15.60
CA LYS A 796 6.21 -5.50 -16.57
C LYS A 796 5.76 -4.17 -17.21
N GLU A 797 5.88 -3.04 -16.50
CA GLU A 797 5.52 -1.70 -16.99
C GLU A 797 6.59 -1.18 -17.95
N LEU A 798 7.86 -1.38 -17.63
CA LEU A 798 9.00 -1.12 -18.52
C LEU A 798 8.92 -1.90 -19.85
N ARG A 799 8.47 -3.15 -19.80
CA ARG A 799 8.14 -3.95 -21.00
C ARG A 799 7.00 -3.30 -21.79
N ALA A 800 5.93 -2.88 -21.13
CA ALA A 800 4.76 -2.29 -21.78
C ALA A 800 5.10 -0.95 -22.46
N SER A 801 5.88 -0.07 -21.82
CA SER A 801 6.31 1.20 -22.42
C SER A 801 7.22 0.99 -23.64
N THR A 802 8.15 0.04 -23.56
CA THR A 802 9.08 -0.26 -24.66
C THR A 802 8.36 -0.88 -25.86
N LEU A 803 7.50 -1.88 -25.63
CA LEU A 803 6.70 -2.47 -26.72
C LEU A 803 5.69 -1.48 -27.30
N GLY A 804 5.05 -0.64 -26.47
CA GLY A 804 4.08 0.35 -26.92
C GLY A 804 4.67 1.34 -27.91
N LEU A 805 5.88 1.83 -27.66
CA LEU A 805 6.57 2.80 -28.52
C LEU A 805 7.06 2.18 -29.84
N PHE A 806 7.69 1.01 -29.80
CA PHE A 806 8.39 0.46 -30.97
C PHE A 806 7.56 -0.53 -31.81
N THR A 807 6.49 -1.13 -31.28
CA THR A 807 5.66 -2.09 -32.04
C THR A 807 5.09 -1.52 -33.35
N PRO A 808 4.57 -0.28 -33.43
CA PRO A 808 4.06 0.28 -34.69
C PRO A 808 5.15 0.36 -35.77
N THR A 809 6.33 0.87 -35.42
CA THR A 809 7.49 1.00 -36.31
C THR A 809 8.12 -0.33 -36.68
N SER A 810 8.16 -1.31 -35.77
CA SER A 810 8.59 -2.67 -36.08
C SER A 810 7.63 -3.35 -37.05
N ARG A 811 6.31 -3.22 -36.84
CA ARG A 811 5.28 -3.77 -37.74
C ARG A 811 5.33 -3.16 -39.14
N SER A 812 5.49 -1.84 -39.27
CA SER A 812 5.60 -1.20 -40.59
C SER A 812 6.85 -1.61 -41.37
N LYS A 813 7.92 -2.03 -40.68
CA LYS A 813 9.12 -2.65 -41.28
C LYS A 813 9.04 -4.18 -41.46
N GLY A 814 7.99 -4.85 -40.98
CA GLY A 814 7.91 -6.32 -40.97
C GLY A 814 8.88 -7.00 -39.99
N LEU A 815 9.39 -6.28 -38.99
CA LEU A 815 10.30 -6.78 -37.96
C LEU A 815 9.53 -7.48 -36.83
N ARG A 816 10.07 -8.59 -36.35
CA ARG A 816 9.58 -9.26 -35.14
C ARG A 816 10.20 -8.62 -33.91
N LEU A 817 9.42 -7.90 -33.11
CA LEU A 817 9.84 -7.34 -31.83
C LEU A 817 9.37 -8.24 -30.69
N GLU A 818 10.31 -8.79 -29.91
CA GLU A 818 10.05 -9.64 -28.75
C GLU A 818 10.63 -8.98 -27.47
N PHE A 819 9.92 -9.08 -26.35
CA PHE A 819 10.42 -8.64 -25.04
C PHE A 819 10.09 -9.71 -23.99
N VAL A 820 11.11 -10.45 -23.58
CA VAL A 820 11.06 -11.59 -22.68
C VAL A 820 11.52 -11.14 -21.29
N LEU A 821 10.70 -11.44 -20.28
CA LEU A 821 11.04 -11.28 -18.87
C LEU A 821 11.17 -12.68 -18.28
N ASP A 822 12.30 -12.98 -17.65
CA ASP A 822 12.50 -14.25 -16.95
C ASP A 822 11.52 -14.38 -15.77
N PRO A 823 10.82 -15.53 -15.59
CA PRO A 823 9.93 -15.75 -14.45
C PRO A 823 10.57 -15.62 -13.07
N ALA A 824 11.89 -15.74 -12.96
CA ALA A 824 12.64 -15.56 -11.72
C ALA A 824 12.90 -14.07 -11.37
N LEU A 825 12.48 -13.12 -12.21
CA LEU A 825 12.54 -11.69 -11.86
C LEU A 825 11.53 -11.34 -10.76
N PRO A 826 11.93 -10.55 -9.74
CA PRO A 826 11.01 -10.00 -8.75
C PRO A 826 9.89 -9.17 -9.40
N ALA A 827 8.67 -9.26 -8.85
CA ALA A 827 7.52 -8.51 -9.35
C ALA A 827 7.66 -6.98 -9.18
N MET A 828 8.41 -6.57 -8.15
CA MET A 828 8.76 -5.18 -7.81
C MET A 828 10.27 -5.11 -7.56
N VAL A 829 10.93 -4.12 -8.17
CA VAL A 829 12.37 -3.86 -8.05
C VAL A 829 12.63 -2.39 -7.75
N VAL A 830 13.69 -2.09 -7.03
CA VAL A 830 14.12 -0.72 -6.72
C VAL A 830 15.17 -0.27 -7.73
N GLY A 831 14.96 0.90 -8.33
CA GLY A 831 15.92 1.53 -9.24
C GLY A 831 15.34 2.80 -9.89
N ASP A 832 16.10 3.41 -10.79
CA ASP A 832 15.60 4.56 -11.55
C ASP A 832 14.93 4.07 -12.84
N GLU A 833 13.61 3.89 -12.79
CA GLU A 833 12.84 3.46 -13.97
C GLU A 833 13.03 4.43 -15.14
N SER A 834 13.09 5.74 -14.88
CA SER A 834 13.19 6.76 -15.92
C SER A 834 14.51 6.64 -16.71
N ARG A 835 15.62 6.43 -16.00
CA ARG A 835 16.95 6.25 -16.59
C ARG A 835 17.12 4.88 -17.23
N LEU A 836 16.54 3.82 -16.65
CA LEU A 836 16.52 2.50 -17.28
C LEU A 836 15.67 2.48 -18.56
N ARG A 837 14.53 3.19 -18.58
CA ARG A 837 13.70 3.38 -19.77
C ARG A 837 14.44 4.16 -20.85
N GLN A 838 15.18 5.21 -20.49
CA GLN A 838 16.07 5.95 -21.41
C GLN A 838 17.15 5.04 -22.01
N VAL A 839 17.76 4.16 -21.22
CA VAL A 839 18.72 3.16 -21.71
C VAL A 839 18.07 2.21 -22.73
N LEU A 840 16.92 1.61 -22.38
CA LEU A 840 16.23 0.68 -23.28
C LEU A 840 15.69 1.36 -24.55
N PHE A 841 15.20 2.60 -24.46
CA PHE A 841 14.73 3.34 -25.63
C PHE A 841 15.87 3.66 -26.61
N ASN A 842 17.06 4.00 -26.10
CA ASN A 842 18.25 4.19 -26.94
C ASN A 842 18.72 2.88 -27.60
N LEU A 843 18.77 1.77 -26.86
CA LEU A 843 19.23 0.49 -27.39
C LEU A 843 18.21 -0.13 -28.38
N VAL A 844 16.95 -0.30 -27.97
CA VAL A 844 15.89 -0.87 -28.83
C VAL A 844 15.59 0.06 -30.01
N GLY A 845 15.63 1.37 -29.80
CA GLY A 845 15.47 2.36 -30.88
C GLY A 845 16.56 2.23 -31.94
N ASN A 846 17.82 2.04 -31.55
CA ASN A 846 18.91 1.76 -32.49
C ASN A 846 18.70 0.42 -33.22
N SER A 847 18.42 -0.66 -32.50
CA SER A 847 18.16 -1.97 -33.10
C SER A 847 17.01 -1.94 -34.13
N VAL A 848 15.88 -1.33 -33.80
CA VAL A 848 14.73 -1.16 -34.73
C VAL A 848 15.04 -0.20 -35.87
N LYS A 849 15.93 0.79 -35.68
CA LYS A 849 16.38 1.72 -36.71
C LYS A 849 17.25 1.03 -37.77
N PHE A 850 18.29 0.31 -37.34
CA PHE A 850 19.30 -0.28 -38.23
C PHE A 850 18.91 -1.65 -38.80
N THR A 851 18.06 -2.42 -38.12
CA THR A 851 17.54 -3.68 -38.66
C THR A 851 16.53 -3.41 -39.77
N ARG A 852 16.72 -4.07 -40.93
CA ARG A 852 15.81 -3.96 -42.09
C ARG A 852 14.79 -5.08 -42.15
N THR A 853 15.22 -6.32 -41.88
CA THR A 853 14.39 -7.52 -41.85
C THR A 853 14.88 -8.45 -40.74
N GLY A 854 14.01 -9.33 -40.24
CA GLY A 854 14.33 -10.26 -39.16
C GLY A 854 13.73 -9.85 -37.81
N PHE A 855 14.53 -9.76 -36.76
CA PHE A 855 14.05 -9.58 -35.38
C PHE A 855 14.85 -8.55 -34.56
N VAL A 856 14.18 -8.03 -33.54
CA VAL A 856 14.77 -7.34 -32.38
C VAL A 856 14.17 -7.99 -31.14
N ARG A 857 15.02 -8.41 -30.20
CA ARG A 857 14.62 -9.15 -29.01
C ARG A 857 15.28 -8.55 -27.77
N VAL A 858 14.49 -8.31 -26.73
CA VAL A 858 14.97 -7.90 -25.42
C VAL A 858 14.76 -9.06 -24.46
N ASP A 859 15.84 -9.55 -23.86
CA ASP A 859 15.82 -10.54 -22.79
C ASP A 859 16.23 -9.87 -21.48
N VAL A 860 15.48 -10.10 -20.40
CA VAL A 860 15.82 -9.62 -19.05
C VAL A 860 15.77 -10.78 -18.08
N SER A 861 16.86 -11.02 -17.36
CA SER A 861 17.00 -12.15 -16.43
C SER A 861 17.83 -11.78 -15.19
N PRO A 862 17.60 -12.43 -14.02
CA PRO A 862 18.49 -12.29 -12.88
C PRO A 862 19.82 -13.02 -13.13
N VAL A 863 20.93 -12.46 -12.66
CA VAL A 863 22.25 -13.11 -12.75
C VAL A 863 22.37 -14.21 -11.69
N PRO A 864 22.57 -15.49 -12.07
CA PRO A 864 22.69 -16.58 -11.10
C PRO A 864 23.89 -16.42 -10.17
N GLY A 865 23.74 -16.80 -8.89
CA GLY A 865 24.83 -16.87 -7.92
C GLY A 865 25.26 -15.56 -7.26
N CYS A 866 24.59 -14.44 -7.52
CA CYS A 866 24.83 -13.18 -6.80
C CYS A 866 23.90 -13.01 -5.59
N THR A 867 24.46 -12.66 -4.42
CA THR A 867 23.69 -12.36 -3.19
C THR A 867 22.94 -11.02 -3.25
N SER A 868 23.43 -10.07 -4.04
CA SER A 868 22.69 -8.88 -4.45
C SER A 868 21.93 -9.15 -5.75
N SER A 869 20.66 -8.75 -5.83
CA SER A 869 19.77 -8.90 -7.00
C SER A 869 20.26 -8.13 -8.23
N LYS A 870 21.28 -8.67 -8.91
CA LYS A 870 21.84 -8.13 -10.14
C LYS A 870 21.03 -8.64 -11.33
N VAL A 871 20.55 -7.72 -12.16
CA VAL A 871 19.70 -8.03 -13.32
C VAL A 871 20.49 -7.76 -14.59
N LEU A 872 20.45 -8.72 -15.52
CA LEU A 872 21.02 -8.64 -16.85
C LEU A 872 19.91 -8.28 -17.85
N PHE A 873 20.18 -7.30 -18.70
CA PHE A 873 19.38 -6.90 -19.83
C PHE A 873 20.21 -7.14 -21.09
N CYS A 874 19.67 -7.85 -22.07
CA CYS A 874 20.31 -8.07 -23.37
C CYS A 874 19.36 -7.63 -24.49
N VAL A 875 19.80 -6.70 -25.32
CA VAL A 875 19.11 -6.25 -26.53
C VAL A 875 19.83 -6.85 -27.73
N SER A 876 19.17 -7.77 -28.42
CA SER A 876 19.68 -8.54 -29.56
C SER A 876 18.94 -8.15 -30.83
N ASP A 877 19.64 -7.93 -31.94
CA ASP A 877 19.03 -7.71 -33.25
C ASP A 877 19.72 -8.50 -34.36
N SER A 878 18.99 -8.70 -35.46
CA SER A 878 19.52 -9.30 -36.70
C SER A 878 19.91 -8.23 -37.74
N GLY A 879 20.44 -7.11 -37.27
CA GLY A 879 20.93 -6.02 -38.12
C GLY A 879 22.25 -6.36 -38.83
N PRO A 880 22.86 -5.38 -39.53
CA PRO A 880 24.09 -5.58 -40.30
C PRO A 880 25.36 -5.80 -39.44
N GLY A 881 25.26 -5.63 -38.12
CA GLY A 881 26.40 -5.60 -37.22
C GLY A 881 27.12 -4.25 -37.18
N ILE A 882 27.93 -4.07 -36.14
CA ILE A 882 28.93 -3.02 -35.98
C ILE A 882 30.32 -3.64 -36.28
N PRO A 883 31.15 -3.06 -37.17
CA PRO A 883 32.50 -3.54 -37.44
C PRO A 883 33.44 -3.39 -36.24
N ASP A 884 34.37 -4.33 -36.04
CA ASP A 884 35.31 -4.38 -34.91
C ASP A 884 36.04 -3.05 -34.67
N HIS A 885 36.53 -2.40 -35.73
CA HIS A 885 37.28 -1.14 -35.65
C HIS A 885 36.44 0.05 -35.13
N GLN A 886 35.12 -0.07 -35.06
CA GLN A 886 34.23 0.96 -34.53
C GLN A 886 33.85 0.70 -33.05
N LEU A 887 34.00 -0.52 -32.53
CA LEU A 887 33.48 -0.93 -31.21
C LEU A 887 34.06 -0.11 -30.05
N ASP A 888 35.32 0.31 -30.12
CA ASP A 888 35.93 1.21 -29.12
C ASP A 888 35.35 2.63 -29.18
N GLY A 889 34.91 3.07 -30.36
CA GLY A 889 34.45 4.43 -30.64
C GLY A 889 32.97 4.67 -30.37
N ILE A 890 32.08 3.67 -30.55
CA ILE A 890 30.61 3.86 -30.52
C ILE A 890 30.04 4.44 -29.21
N PHE A 891 30.78 4.37 -28.10
CA PHE A 891 30.37 4.93 -26.81
C PHE A 891 30.95 6.33 -26.52
N SER A 892 31.70 6.91 -27.45
CA SER A 892 32.21 8.28 -27.34
C SER A 892 31.14 9.27 -27.84
N PRO A 893 30.98 10.45 -27.19
CA PRO A 893 30.03 11.46 -27.65
C PRO A 893 30.26 11.87 -29.10
N PHE A 894 29.16 12.09 -29.84
CA PHE A 894 29.14 12.58 -31.23
C PHE A 894 29.70 11.62 -32.30
N VAL A 895 30.01 10.37 -31.98
CA VAL A 895 30.45 9.38 -32.97
C VAL A 895 29.25 8.83 -33.78
N GLN A 896 29.41 8.74 -35.10
CA GLN A 896 28.45 8.17 -36.05
C GLN A 896 29.17 7.11 -36.92
N GLY A 897 28.52 5.97 -37.18
CA GLY A 897 29.18 4.75 -37.72
C GLY A 897 29.43 4.67 -39.23
N GLU A 898 29.38 5.77 -39.99
CA GLU A 898 29.59 5.77 -41.44
C GLU A 898 30.55 6.88 -41.92
N ASP A 899 31.64 6.50 -42.58
CA ASP A 899 32.49 7.39 -43.42
C ASP A 899 31.87 7.69 -44.80
N SER A 900 30.57 7.44 -44.98
CA SER A 900 29.88 7.54 -46.27
C SER A 900 29.20 8.91 -46.45
N TYR A 901 29.46 9.56 -47.59
CA TYR A 901 28.91 10.89 -47.93
C TYR A 901 27.38 10.90 -48.19
N VAL A 902 26.66 9.79 -47.96
CA VAL A 902 25.23 9.65 -48.26
C VAL A 902 24.42 9.59 -46.96
N ARG A 903 23.91 10.74 -46.52
CA ARG A 903 23.10 10.90 -45.30
C ARG A 903 21.78 10.11 -45.35
N ASN A 904 21.79 8.83 -44.94
CA ASN A 904 20.58 8.02 -44.80
C ASN A 904 20.08 7.84 -43.35
N HIS A 905 20.89 8.15 -42.33
CA HIS A 905 20.52 7.94 -40.91
C HIS A 905 20.89 9.12 -40.01
N GLN A 906 19.92 9.99 -39.67
CA GLN A 906 20.14 11.11 -38.73
C GLN A 906 20.14 10.66 -37.26
N GLY A 907 20.98 11.29 -36.42
CA GLY A 907 21.00 11.15 -34.95
C GLY A 907 22.33 11.64 -34.36
N ALA A 908 22.33 12.36 -33.24
CA ALA A 908 23.51 13.13 -32.79
C ALA A 908 24.69 12.34 -32.20
N GLY A 909 24.67 11.00 -32.22
CA GLY A 909 25.75 10.18 -31.65
C GLY A 909 25.85 10.23 -30.11
N LEU A 910 24.82 10.73 -29.42
CA LEU A 910 24.81 10.88 -27.96
C LEU A 910 24.24 9.65 -27.21
N GLY A 911 23.28 8.94 -27.80
CA GLY A 911 22.51 7.91 -27.11
C GLY A 911 23.35 6.78 -26.49
N LEU A 912 24.37 6.27 -27.18
CA LEU A 912 25.25 5.22 -26.63
C LEU A 912 26.22 5.75 -25.55
N ALA A 913 26.71 6.98 -25.68
CA ALA A 913 27.52 7.62 -24.65
C ALA A 913 26.71 7.84 -23.35
N ILE A 914 25.45 8.28 -23.48
CA ILE A 914 24.48 8.40 -22.40
C ILE A 914 24.22 7.02 -21.77
N VAL A 915 23.98 5.97 -22.57
CA VAL A 915 23.77 4.59 -22.08
C VAL A 915 24.95 4.11 -21.22
N LYS A 916 26.18 4.16 -21.74
CA LYS A 916 27.38 3.70 -21.01
C LYS A 916 27.51 4.40 -19.65
N ARG A 917 27.21 5.69 -19.61
CA ARG A 917 27.46 6.53 -18.44
C ARG A 917 26.31 6.49 -17.43
N ILE A 918 25.04 6.35 -17.85
CA ILE A 918 23.92 6.01 -16.97
C ILE A 918 24.14 4.63 -16.33
N VAL A 919 24.49 3.61 -17.12
CA VAL A 919 24.77 2.25 -16.60
C VAL A 919 25.90 2.29 -15.56
N THR A 920 26.96 3.05 -15.81
CA THR A 920 28.04 3.27 -14.84
C THR A 920 27.56 3.94 -13.55
N LEU A 921 26.73 4.98 -13.64
CA LEU A 921 26.15 5.67 -12.47
C LEU A 921 25.18 4.78 -11.67
N MET A 922 24.52 3.82 -12.33
CA MET A 922 23.69 2.79 -11.69
C MET A 922 24.50 1.60 -11.13
N GLY A 923 25.83 1.74 -11.00
CA GLY A 923 26.72 0.69 -10.49
C GLY A 923 26.83 -0.54 -11.41
N GLY A 924 26.52 -0.36 -12.69
CA GLY A 924 26.42 -1.42 -13.69
C GLY A 924 27.60 -1.51 -14.66
N SER A 925 27.58 -2.58 -15.47
CA SER A 925 28.54 -2.82 -16.55
C SER A 925 27.81 -3.08 -17.87
N LEU A 926 28.41 -2.64 -18.98
CA LEU A 926 27.89 -2.76 -20.35
C LEU A 926 28.92 -3.51 -21.22
N CYS A 927 28.45 -4.46 -22.02
CA CYS A 927 29.23 -5.13 -23.06
C CYS A 927 28.44 -5.16 -24.38
N VAL A 928 29.18 -5.32 -25.47
CA VAL A 928 28.65 -5.49 -26.83
C VAL A 928 29.34 -6.68 -27.47
N ASP A 929 28.55 -7.54 -28.10
CA ASP A 929 28.98 -8.58 -29.02
C ASP A 929 28.31 -8.29 -30.37
N SER A 930 29.05 -8.39 -31.46
CA SER A 930 28.61 -7.88 -32.76
C SER A 930 29.23 -8.67 -33.91
N SER A 931 28.42 -8.99 -34.91
CA SER A 931 28.85 -9.71 -36.11
C SER A 931 28.02 -9.29 -37.32
N GLU A 932 28.43 -9.69 -38.52
CA GLU A 932 27.67 -9.49 -39.78
C GLU A 932 26.25 -10.11 -39.78
N LYS A 933 25.86 -10.83 -38.72
CA LYS A 933 24.54 -11.47 -38.54
C LYS A 933 23.68 -10.80 -37.46
N GLY A 934 24.17 -9.76 -36.81
CA GLY A 934 23.44 -9.08 -35.74
C GLY A 934 24.33 -8.52 -34.63
N THR A 935 23.73 -7.64 -33.80
CA THR A 935 24.37 -7.06 -32.61
C THR A 935 23.63 -7.49 -31.34
N VAL A 936 24.37 -7.78 -30.28
CA VAL A 936 23.87 -8.06 -28.94
C VAL A 936 24.54 -7.09 -27.97
N MET A 937 23.77 -6.15 -27.41
CA MET A 937 24.23 -5.27 -26.34
C MET A 937 23.64 -5.74 -25.02
N CYS A 938 24.49 -6.17 -24.08
CA CYS A 938 24.08 -6.61 -22.76
C CYS A 938 24.60 -5.64 -21.69
N PHE A 939 23.74 -5.24 -20.76
CA PHE A 939 24.14 -4.50 -19.57
C PHE A 939 23.57 -5.11 -18.30
N SER A 940 24.27 -4.94 -17.19
CA SER A 940 23.84 -5.44 -15.90
C SER A 940 23.85 -4.34 -14.85
N ILE A 941 22.81 -4.27 -14.03
CA ILE A 941 22.63 -3.28 -12.96
C ILE A 941 22.17 -3.97 -11.68
N VAL A 942 22.44 -3.37 -10.53
CA VAL A 942 21.96 -3.87 -9.23
C VAL A 942 20.56 -3.31 -8.99
N MET A 943 19.59 -4.19 -8.77
CA MET A 943 18.18 -3.84 -8.61
C MET A 943 17.61 -4.57 -7.38
N PRO A 944 17.72 -3.99 -6.17
CA PRO A 944 17.20 -4.61 -4.96
C PRO A 944 15.72 -4.97 -5.09
N VAL A 945 15.31 -6.09 -4.49
CA VAL A 945 13.89 -6.42 -4.37
C VAL A 945 13.23 -5.37 -3.48
N ALA A 946 12.12 -4.79 -3.95
CA ALA A 946 11.30 -3.97 -3.05
C ALA A 946 10.52 -4.92 -2.13
N SER A 947 10.77 -4.87 -0.82
CA SER A 947 9.87 -5.46 0.18
C SER A 947 8.48 -4.81 0.03
N ASP A 948 7.39 -5.59 0.15
CA ASP A 948 6.03 -5.20 -0.23
C ASP A 948 5.51 -3.89 0.42
N ALA A 949 5.85 -2.76 -0.22
CA ALA A 949 5.23 -1.47 0.00
C ALA A 949 4.00 -1.36 -0.90
N ARG A 950 2.83 -1.32 -0.26
CA ARG A 950 1.51 -1.31 -0.91
C ARG A 950 1.43 -0.22 -1.97
N THR A 951 1.14 -0.60 -3.23
CA THR A 951 0.81 0.36 -4.28
C THR A 951 -0.56 0.99 -3.98
N PRO A 952 -0.70 2.33 -3.94
CA PRO A 952 -2.01 2.97 -3.95
C PRO A 952 -2.70 2.67 -5.29
N SER A 953 -3.80 1.92 -5.25
CA SER A 953 -4.67 1.72 -6.41
C SER A 953 -5.53 2.96 -6.61
N VAL A 954 -5.21 3.78 -7.62
CA VAL A 954 -6.10 4.86 -8.07
C VAL A 954 -6.98 4.35 -9.21
N HIS A 955 -8.28 4.57 -9.07
CA HIS A 955 -9.31 4.06 -9.99
C HIS A 955 -9.18 4.63 -11.41
N LYS A 956 -9.19 3.74 -12.41
CA LYS A 956 -9.67 4.08 -13.75
C LYS A 956 -11.20 3.99 -13.76
N ALA A 957 -11.88 5.09 -13.47
CA ALA A 957 -13.29 5.26 -13.80
C ALA A 957 -13.41 5.76 -15.25
N THR A 958 -13.95 4.92 -16.14
CA THR A 958 -14.35 5.33 -17.48
C THR A 958 -15.74 5.95 -17.42
N ALA A 959 -15.85 7.25 -17.67
CA ALA A 959 -17.11 7.93 -17.95
C ALA A 959 -17.04 8.58 -19.34
N ALA A 960 -18.13 8.51 -20.11
CA ALA A 960 -18.20 9.13 -21.43
C ALA A 960 -18.42 10.65 -21.31
N PRO A 961 -17.97 11.47 -22.29
CA PRO A 961 -18.19 12.92 -22.24
C PRO A 961 -19.67 13.23 -22.44
N GLY A 962 -20.32 13.70 -21.38
CA GLY A 962 -21.59 14.42 -21.47
C GLY A 962 -21.34 15.89 -21.84
N VAL A 963 -22.18 16.46 -22.69
CA VAL A 963 -22.13 17.87 -23.10
C VAL A 963 -22.15 18.77 -21.86
N ARG A 964 -21.24 19.77 -21.79
CA ARG A 964 -21.13 20.71 -20.66
C ARG A 964 -21.08 22.17 -21.12
N GLU A 965 -21.51 23.03 -20.21
CA GLU A 965 -21.47 24.49 -20.31
C GLU A 965 -20.06 25.04 -20.00
N GLY A 966 -19.78 26.27 -20.43
CA GLY A 966 -18.44 26.86 -20.39
C GLY A 966 -18.01 27.40 -19.02
N LEU A 967 -16.92 26.84 -18.48
CA LEU A 967 -16.21 27.35 -17.30
C LEU A 967 -15.55 28.72 -17.53
N ASN A 968 -15.41 29.51 -16.46
CA ASN A 968 -14.58 30.72 -16.38
C ASN A 968 -13.20 30.40 -15.80
N ILE A 969 -12.14 30.58 -16.58
CA ILE A 969 -10.76 30.16 -16.24
C ILE A 969 -9.84 31.37 -16.13
N LEU A 970 -9.08 31.46 -15.04
CA LEU A 970 -7.94 32.38 -14.90
C LEU A 970 -6.66 31.68 -15.36
N LEU A 971 -5.98 32.24 -16.36
CA LEU A 971 -4.72 31.75 -16.91
C LEU A 971 -3.57 32.68 -16.51
N VAL A 972 -2.54 32.14 -15.86
CA VAL A 972 -1.38 32.89 -15.35
C VAL A 972 -0.13 32.38 -16.05
N GLU A 973 0.47 33.20 -16.91
CA GLU A 973 1.56 32.83 -17.83
C GLU A 973 2.30 34.09 -18.28
N ASP A 974 3.64 34.11 -18.20
CA ASP A 974 4.42 35.30 -18.57
C ASP A 974 4.79 35.36 -20.06
N ASP A 975 5.01 34.20 -20.71
CA ASP A 975 5.21 34.12 -22.15
C ASP A 975 3.89 34.36 -22.92
N ALA A 976 3.81 35.52 -23.59
CA ALA A 976 2.66 35.91 -24.39
C ALA A 976 2.28 34.90 -25.48
N VAL A 977 3.23 34.11 -26.03
CA VAL A 977 2.95 33.09 -27.04
C VAL A 977 2.28 31.87 -26.40
N SER A 978 2.83 31.38 -25.29
CA SER A 978 2.25 30.28 -24.51
C SER A 978 0.88 30.66 -23.94
N MET A 979 0.71 31.90 -23.45
CA MET A 979 -0.58 32.41 -22.96
C MET A 979 -1.62 32.41 -24.08
N PHE A 980 -1.25 32.94 -25.26
CA PHE A 980 -2.13 32.96 -26.43
C PHE A 980 -2.55 31.56 -26.87
N ALA A 981 -1.61 30.60 -26.89
CA ALA A 981 -1.90 29.22 -27.28
C ALA A 981 -2.81 28.50 -26.28
N ALA A 982 -2.49 28.54 -24.98
CA ALA A 982 -3.30 27.94 -23.93
C ALA A 982 -4.72 28.53 -23.93
N ARG A 983 -4.83 29.86 -23.97
CA ARG A 983 -6.09 30.59 -24.06
C ARG A 983 -6.93 30.13 -25.26
N ARG A 984 -6.34 30.00 -26.44
CA ARG A 984 -7.08 29.64 -27.66
C ARG A 984 -7.59 28.20 -27.62
N VAL A 985 -6.83 27.26 -27.04
CA VAL A 985 -7.28 25.87 -26.84
C VAL A 985 -8.49 25.81 -25.91
N LEU A 986 -8.48 26.58 -24.82
CA LEU A 986 -9.57 26.67 -23.85
C LEU A 986 -10.82 27.35 -24.42
N GLU A 987 -10.66 28.47 -25.13
CA GLU A 987 -11.76 29.18 -25.80
C GLU A 987 -12.42 28.32 -26.89
N ASN A 988 -11.64 27.56 -27.67
CA ASN A 988 -12.15 26.62 -28.66
C ASN A 988 -12.93 25.44 -28.01
N ALA A 989 -12.65 25.12 -26.75
CA ALA A 989 -13.41 24.14 -25.98
C ALA A 989 -14.69 24.72 -25.33
N GLY A 990 -14.97 26.01 -25.53
CA GLY A 990 -16.16 26.69 -25.03
C GLY A 990 -16.00 27.36 -23.67
N HIS A 991 -14.76 27.53 -23.17
CA HIS A 991 -14.49 28.20 -21.89
C HIS A 991 -14.23 29.71 -22.06
N THR A 992 -14.58 30.50 -21.05
CA THR A 992 -14.19 31.91 -20.94
C THR A 992 -12.83 32.00 -20.27
N VAL A 993 -11.87 32.73 -20.84
CA VAL A 993 -10.50 32.81 -20.30
C VAL A 993 -10.07 34.25 -20.04
N THR A 994 -9.62 34.52 -18.82
CA THR A 994 -8.92 35.76 -18.45
C THR A 994 -7.44 35.45 -18.26
N GLY A 995 -6.55 36.23 -18.89
CA GLY A 995 -5.11 36.03 -18.81
C GLY A 995 -4.42 37.13 -18.01
N VAL A 996 -3.45 36.77 -17.15
CA VAL A 996 -2.57 37.68 -16.41
C VAL A 996 -1.11 37.21 -16.50
N GLY A 997 -0.16 38.15 -16.42
CA GLY A 997 1.25 37.90 -16.74
C GLY A 997 2.16 37.57 -15.55
N ASP A 998 1.71 37.82 -14.32
CA ASP A 998 2.55 37.83 -13.11
C ASP A 998 1.81 37.20 -11.92
N GLY A 999 2.53 36.47 -11.07
CA GLY A 999 1.96 35.81 -9.88
C GLY A 999 1.34 36.79 -8.88
N SER A 1000 1.79 38.05 -8.86
CA SER A 1000 1.26 39.11 -7.99
C SER A 1000 -0.10 39.66 -8.44
N GLU A 1001 -0.47 39.50 -9.71
CA GLU A 1001 -1.78 39.92 -10.25
C GLU A 1001 -2.91 38.92 -9.91
N VAL A 1002 -2.57 37.69 -9.54
CA VAL A 1002 -3.52 36.59 -9.29
C VAL A 1002 -4.50 36.92 -8.17
N VAL A 1003 -4.02 37.35 -7.01
CA VAL A 1003 -4.88 37.66 -5.84
C VAL A 1003 -5.82 38.86 -6.11
N PRO A 1004 -5.34 40.00 -6.66
CA PRO A 1004 -6.23 41.08 -7.12
C PRO A 1004 -7.31 40.60 -8.10
N THR A 1005 -6.93 39.84 -9.13
CA THR A 1005 -7.87 39.36 -10.16
C THR A 1005 -8.93 38.42 -9.59
N LEU A 1006 -8.55 37.51 -8.68
CA LEU A 1006 -9.49 36.63 -7.98
C LEU A 1006 -10.45 37.38 -7.05
N ARG A 1007 -10.09 38.56 -6.52
CA ARG A 1007 -11.04 39.39 -5.74
C ARG A 1007 -12.11 39.99 -6.66
N GLU A 1008 -11.71 40.52 -7.80
CA GLU A 1008 -12.59 41.29 -8.70
C GLU A 1008 -13.48 40.41 -9.61
N GLY A 1009 -13.03 39.22 -10.00
CA GLY A 1009 -13.77 38.29 -10.87
C GLY A 1009 -14.13 36.95 -10.21
N ASP A 1010 -15.14 36.26 -10.75
CA ASP A 1010 -15.52 34.90 -10.34
C ASP A 1010 -14.98 33.87 -11.35
N PHE A 1011 -14.22 32.90 -10.84
CA PHE A 1011 -13.51 31.89 -11.63
C PHE A 1011 -13.77 30.48 -11.10
N ASP A 1012 -13.95 29.53 -12.01
CA ASP A 1012 -14.15 28.11 -11.70
C ASP A 1012 -12.82 27.34 -11.59
N LEU A 1013 -11.75 27.89 -12.18
CA LEU A 1013 -10.43 27.27 -12.26
C LEU A 1013 -9.32 28.32 -12.42
N VAL A 1014 -8.16 28.07 -11.81
CA VAL A 1014 -6.91 28.76 -12.15
C VAL A 1014 -5.96 27.77 -12.83
N ILE A 1015 -5.33 28.18 -13.92
CA ILE A 1015 -4.21 27.48 -14.56
C ILE A 1015 -3.01 28.40 -14.47
N MET A 1016 -1.94 27.98 -13.79
CA MET A 1016 -0.84 28.87 -13.40
C MET A 1016 0.53 28.26 -13.65
N ASP A 1017 1.38 28.99 -14.36
CA ASP A 1017 2.80 28.63 -14.47
C ASP A 1017 3.51 28.68 -13.13
N VAL A 1018 4.43 27.74 -12.95
CA VAL A 1018 5.31 27.66 -11.78
C VAL A 1018 6.44 28.70 -11.88
N GLN A 1019 6.94 28.98 -13.10
CA GLN A 1019 8.14 29.80 -13.31
C GLN A 1019 7.85 31.26 -13.74
N LEU A 1020 6.98 31.94 -12.98
CA LEU A 1020 6.62 33.34 -13.23
C LEU A 1020 7.69 34.34 -12.76
N PRO A 1021 7.81 35.51 -13.41
CA PRO A 1021 8.64 36.63 -12.94
C PRO A 1021 8.03 37.28 -11.69
N VAL A 1022 8.88 37.99 -10.93
CA VAL A 1022 8.58 38.72 -9.67
C VAL A 1022 8.07 37.85 -8.51
N MET A 1023 7.01 37.06 -8.72
CA MET A 1023 6.40 36.15 -7.76
C MET A 1023 6.15 34.80 -8.44
N ASP A 1024 6.83 33.75 -7.97
CA ASP A 1024 6.68 32.41 -8.55
C ASP A 1024 5.30 31.78 -8.29
N GLY A 1025 4.90 30.80 -9.10
CA GLY A 1025 3.56 30.20 -9.02
C GLY A 1025 3.26 29.47 -7.70
N LEU A 1026 4.29 29.05 -6.95
CA LEU A 1026 4.14 28.41 -5.64
C LEU A 1026 3.92 29.47 -4.55
N GLN A 1027 4.63 30.61 -4.62
CA GLN A 1027 4.38 31.78 -3.79
C GLN A 1027 2.98 32.34 -4.04
N ALA A 1028 2.57 32.47 -5.30
CA ALA A 1028 1.22 32.90 -5.68
C ALA A 1028 0.15 31.92 -5.15
N THR A 1029 0.37 30.60 -5.26
CA THR A 1029 -0.53 29.59 -4.68
C THR A 1029 -0.62 29.73 -3.16
N ALA A 1030 0.51 29.84 -2.47
CA ALA A 1030 0.53 30.00 -1.01
C ALA A 1030 -0.21 31.26 -0.55
N LEU A 1031 -0.13 32.35 -1.32
CA LEU A 1031 -0.90 33.57 -1.07
C LEU A 1031 -2.40 33.38 -1.34
N VAL A 1032 -2.80 32.74 -2.45
CA VAL A 1032 -4.22 32.45 -2.74
C VAL A 1032 -4.84 31.53 -1.69
N ARG A 1033 -4.09 30.52 -1.20
CA ARG A 1033 -4.55 29.61 -0.15
C ARG A 1033 -4.52 30.23 1.25
N GLY A 1034 -3.68 31.25 1.48
CA GLY A 1034 -3.51 31.93 2.77
C GLY A 1034 -4.32 33.22 2.98
N ASP A 1035 -4.83 33.83 1.92
CA ASP A 1035 -5.54 35.12 2.00
C ASP A 1035 -7.02 34.94 2.40
N ALA A 1036 -7.30 35.22 3.67
CA ALA A 1036 -8.66 35.18 4.23
C ALA A 1036 -9.67 36.13 3.55
N SER A 1037 -9.23 37.15 2.81
CA SER A 1037 -10.12 38.05 2.06
C SER A 1037 -10.77 37.42 0.84
N LEU A 1038 -10.22 36.29 0.34
CA LEU A 1038 -10.76 35.56 -0.82
C LEU A 1038 -11.94 34.65 -0.45
N GLY A 1039 -12.16 34.33 0.83
CA GLY A 1039 -13.27 33.47 1.26
C GLY A 1039 -13.29 32.13 0.53
N ASP A 1040 -14.42 31.76 -0.08
CA ASP A 1040 -14.53 30.53 -0.87
C ASP A 1040 -13.66 30.54 -2.15
N LYS A 1041 -13.25 31.71 -2.66
CA LYS A 1041 -12.35 31.82 -3.82
C LYS A 1041 -10.94 31.30 -3.53
N ALA A 1042 -10.53 31.28 -2.25
CA ALA A 1042 -9.30 30.63 -1.81
C ALA A 1042 -9.28 29.10 -2.07
N ARG A 1043 -10.42 28.50 -2.44
CA ARG A 1043 -10.58 27.07 -2.75
C ARG A 1043 -10.82 26.77 -4.24
N ILE A 1044 -10.71 27.76 -5.13
CA ILE A 1044 -10.76 27.52 -6.58
C ILE A 1044 -9.60 26.57 -6.93
N PRO A 1045 -9.81 25.50 -7.73
CA PRO A 1045 -8.74 24.57 -8.05
C PRO A 1045 -7.64 25.26 -8.86
N ILE A 1046 -6.38 24.98 -8.53
CA ILE A 1046 -5.20 25.56 -9.18
C ILE A 1046 -4.46 24.42 -9.90
N VAL A 1047 -4.29 24.54 -11.21
CA VAL A 1047 -3.52 23.60 -12.04
C VAL A 1047 -2.16 24.19 -12.39
N ALA A 1048 -1.09 23.54 -11.96
CA ALA A 1048 0.28 23.95 -12.32
C ALA A 1048 0.55 23.76 -13.82
N MET A 1049 1.18 24.72 -14.47
CA MET A 1049 1.93 24.51 -15.71
C MET A 1049 3.41 24.43 -15.37
N THR A 1050 4.14 23.46 -15.94
CA THR A 1050 5.56 23.23 -15.59
C THR A 1050 6.40 22.83 -16.79
N ALA A 1051 7.59 23.41 -16.91
CA ALA A 1051 8.63 22.96 -17.85
C ALA A 1051 9.36 21.67 -17.40
N TYR A 1052 9.04 21.15 -16.21
CA TYR A 1052 9.60 19.93 -15.64
C TYR A 1052 8.47 18.97 -15.21
N ALA A 1053 8.23 17.97 -16.05
CA ALA A 1053 7.27 16.88 -15.80
C ALA A 1053 7.99 15.56 -15.42
N MET A 1054 9.02 15.66 -14.57
CA MET A 1054 9.75 14.49 -14.06
C MET A 1054 9.20 14.03 -12.70
N GLY A 1055 9.34 12.74 -12.38
CA GLY A 1055 8.89 12.17 -11.11
C GLY A 1055 9.47 12.91 -9.90
N GLY A 1056 8.60 13.48 -9.07
CA GLY A 1056 8.93 14.26 -7.87
C GLY A 1056 8.53 15.74 -7.92
N ASP A 1057 8.31 16.35 -9.09
CA ASP A 1057 7.87 17.75 -9.15
C ASP A 1057 6.36 17.88 -8.87
N ARG A 1058 5.55 16.89 -9.27
CA ARG A 1058 4.13 16.73 -8.88
C ARG A 1058 3.93 16.84 -7.36
N GLU A 1059 4.79 16.21 -6.58
CA GLU A 1059 4.68 16.18 -5.10
C GLU A 1059 4.91 17.56 -4.50
N LYS A 1060 5.80 18.37 -5.07
CA LYS A 1060 6.05 19.76 -4.64
C LYS A 1060 4.85 20.67 -4.94
N PHE A 1061 4.23 20.52 -6.12
CA PHE A 1061 3.10 21.34 -6.53
C PHE A 1061 1.86 21.05 -5.68
N LEU A 1062 1.56 19.77 -5.44
CA LEU A 1062 0.48 19.38 -4.54
C LEU A 1062 0.75 19.82 -3.09
N ALA A 1063 2.00 19.70 -2.60
CA ALA A 1063 2.37 20.18 -1.27
C ALA A 1063 2.28 21.71 -1.13
N ALA A 1064 2.41 22.48 -2.23
CA ALA A 1064 2.21 23.92 -2.24
C ALA A 1064 0.72 24.34 -2.25
N GLY A 1065 -0.21 23.39 -2.40
CA GLY A 1065 -1.66 23.65 -2.40
C GLY A 1065 -2.30 23.76 -3.80
N MET A 1066 -1.61 23.29 -4.85
CA MET A 1066 -2.17 23.10 -6.18
C MET A 1066 -2.91 21.75 -6.27
N ASP A 1067 -3.84 21.60 -7.22
CA ASP A 1067 -4.79 20.49 -7.28
C ASP A 1067 -4.47 19.46 -8.39
N ASP A 1068 -3.87 19.91 -9.50
CA ASP A 1068 -3.30 19.04 -10.54
C ASP A 1068 -2.14 19.76 -11.27
N TYR A 1069 -1.53 19.14 -12.28
CA TYR A 1069 -0.46 19.76 -13.09
C TYR A 1069 -0.51 19.33 -14.56
N ILE A 1070 0.11 20.15 -15.42
CA ILE A 1070 0.22 19.99 -16.87
C ILE A 1070 1.66 20.30 -17.30
N ALA A 1071 2.21 19.47 -18.18
CA ALA A 1071 3.53 19.68 -18.76
C ALA A 1071 3.48 20.78 -19.86
N LYS A 1072 4.50 21.65 -19.89
CA LYS A 1072 4.81 22.51 -21.05
C LYS A 1072 5.73 21.73 -22.02
N PRO A 1073 5.49 21.75 -23.35
CA PRO A 1073 4.42 22.46 -24.07
C PRO A 1073 3.05 21.80 -23.88
N ILE A 1074 2.01 22.65 -23.74
CA ILE A 1074 0.66 22.27 -23.31
C ILE A 1074 -0.03 21.41 -24.38
N ASN A 1075 -0.18 20.11 -24.13
CA ASN A 1075 -0.91 19.23 -25.03
C ASN A 1075 -2.43 19.41 -24.86
N ALA A 1076 -3.13 19.84 -25.91
CA ALA A 1076 -4.57 20.09 -25.88
C ALA A 1076 -5.40 18.89 -25.37
N LYS A 1077 -5.00 17.65 -25.68
CA LYS A 1077 -5.71 16.43 -25.20
C LYS A 1077 -5.48 16.18 -23.71
N GLU A 1078 -4.30 16.53 -23.20
CA GLU A 1078 -3.96 16.39 -21.78
C GLU A 1078 -4.64 17.47 -20.94
N LEU A 1079 -4.63 18.72 -21.43
CA LEU A 1079 -5.34 19.85 -20.83
C LEU A 1079 -6.85 19.54 -20.71
N LEU A 1080 -7.52 19.14 -21.80
CA LEU A 1080 -8.93 18.77 -21.76
C LEU A 1080 -9.19 17.60 -20.79
N ALA A 1081 -8.33 16.58 -20.77
CA ALA A 1081 -8.46 15.47 -19.82
C ALA A 1081 -8.23 15.86 -18.35
N VAL A 1082 -7.51 16.95 -18.06
CA VAL A 1082 -7.38 17.53 -16.70
C VAL A 1082 -8.64 18.30 -16.34
N LEU A 1083 -9.17 19.10 -17.27
CA LEU A 1083 -10.42 19.85 -17.12
C LEU A 1083 -11.62 18.92 -16.90
N ASP A 1084 -11.69 17.79 -17.60
CA ASP A 1084 -12.74 16.78 -17.40
C ASP A 1084 -12.71 16.18 -15.98
N ARG A 1085 -11.50 15.91 -15.45
CA ARG A 1085 -11.31 15.41 -14.07
C ARG A 1085 -11.76 16.44 -13.03
N LEU A 1086 -11.41 17.71 -13.22
CA LEU A 1086 -11.70 18.78 -12.25
C LEU A 1086 -13.15 19.28 -12.35
N GLY A 1087 -13.70 19.43 -13.55
CA GLY A 1087 -15.10 19.79 -13.77
C GLY A 1087 -16.10 18.73 -13.30
N ALA A 1088 -15.66 17.47 -13.12
CA ALA A 1088 -16.45 16.44 -12.43
C ALA A 1088 -16.66 16.71 -10.93
N LEU A 1089 -15.79 17.48 -10.28
CA LEU A 1089 -15.93 17.86 -8.87
C LEU A 1089 -16.90 19.03 -8.68
N SER A 1090 -16.95 19.99 -9.60
CA SER A 1090 -17.86 21.15 -9.52
C SER A 1090 -19.34 20.78 -9.70
N ALA A 1091 -19.63 19.78 -10.55
CA ALA A 1091 -20.99 19.28 -10.77
C ALA A 1091 -21.61 18.54 -9.56
N GLY A 1092 -20.83 18.27 -8.51
CA GLY A 1092 -21.28 17.64 -7.25
C GLY A 1092 -21.80 18.61 -6.19
N LYS A 1093 -22.00 19.90 -6.52
CA LYS A 1093 -22.56 20.91 -5.61
C LYS A 1093 -23.91 21.47 -6.12
N GLN A 1094 -24.95 20.63 -6.08
CA GLN A 1094 -26.35 21.02 -5.87
C GLN A 1094 -27.00 20.05 -4.90
#